data_AF-A0A848EBC6-F1
#
_entry.id   AF-A0A848EBC6-F1
#
_cell.length_a   1.000
_cell.length_b   1.000
_cell.length_c   1.000
_cell.angle_alpha   90.00
_cell.angle_beta   90.00
_cell.angle_gamma   90.00
#
_symmetry.space_group_name_H-M   'P 1'
#
loop_
_entity.id
_entity.type
_entity.pdbx_description
1 polymer ?
#
loop_
_entity_poly.entity_id
_entity_poly.type
_entity_poly.pdbx_seq_one_letter_code
_entity_poly.pdbx_strand_id
1 'polypeptide(L)'
;MGAASSAISGIARCCPTACRPRPACSGSSRRATSSTTCRRCESVSTSRRDRGCPSRRRSFASWALPICPASCRGSRCPCATSRARRRVWRSCHDDRAGPALMRVMKPMALGFLTRPFEFMRQFRLGAAVLSFVPLGTERALFADPAMWKMVAEELPPDQPLDIAMAKRRAEFLVAGHAFAPGGTPVRALRVSARLGQRSKSLLVVGDRFRDADGSREPEPFTRMPLDWTRAAGGPGVAENPLGRGRSPVATPAGPRIPFANIEDPSVAPEYRQQRPAGFGAMDIAWPQRARFAGTHDDRWLRDDFPGFARDMDWRIFNAAPEDQQFPAFLSGDEEYALENMHPEQPVLTGRLPGIRPRLLLRRRGRDALEDIPLALTTVWFFPHRMRLVLVHHAETPIEEEDGRDIEVAMIGAETNGTSRPVSHFEDVMRRRLDPNTGAVAALRDADLVPQELLVPDPTMEAEMALHATEGLAYANGRRRLEKETAERRAMVASYGLDPDEHGPKRLEPEERTPTLDELPAHIDRILAEGERQKAEHTAWRAERDRELEDLLTGPEMTYEKLQEERAQKPAGPPTFTAAGKRMELELLAAQMRAAGADDADVQNILNDRAMQSLWQDAEQQLRDAYQQTAQEQDPAPRVAAFRQQEIAANLASQRDWPRGNFCGVDLRGVDLSGRDLSEAWFDGADLTGANLTGARLGRAVLAHARLAQARLDGADLAGANLGRADLSGASLRRAVLGGAILDHANLSGASLRGATLEGARLTETMLTDTDLAGAVLNDVQFINTNLTGLSASGAEIQRTLFLETPLDGANFASARLVESVFLKCEAASMDCTGADMRKVRFVEGCRLDGCRFVRTNLAEANLREVAAQGCDFTDAILDDADLSDAKLAGSRLLHVRARRARFVVTDLRDAILARSDFMQALMARADLRGADLTEASFYEADLARVRTDGTTKHQGMFQVRMRLRPRRIT
;
A
#
# COMPACT_ATOMS: atom_id res chain seq x y z
N MET A 1 -31.74 -40.15 -11.10
CA MET A 1 -32.28 -40.29 -12.47
C MET A 1 -32.38 -38.88 -13.02
N GLY A 2 -31.39 -38.37 -13.75
CA GLY A 2 -31.05 -38.74 -15.14
C GLY A 2 -31.43 -37.52 -15.99
N ALA A 3 -30.46 -36.64 -16.27
CA ALA A 3 -29.86 -36.44 -17.60
C ALA A 3 -30.72 -35.53 -18.52
N ALA A 4 -30.22 -34.34 -18.88
CA ALA A 4 -29.66 -34.02 -20.21
C ALA A 4 -30.76 -33.49 -21.15
N SER A 5 -30.60 -32.52 -22.06
CA SER A 5 -29.45 -31.83 -22.66
C SER A 5 -30.00 -30.78 -23.64
N SER A 6 -29.25 -29.68 -23.83
CA SER A 6 -28.98 -28.87 -25.05
C SER A 6 -29.82 -29.14 -26.32
N ALA A 7 -30.15 -28.17 -27.19
CA ALA A 7 -29.27 -27.24 -27.92
C ALA A 7 -30.17 -26.46 -28.96
N ILE A 8 -29.95 -25.22 -29.42
CA ILE A 8 -29.10 -24.72 -30.54
C ILE A 8 -29.78 -23.40 -31.03
N SER A 9 -29.10 -22.23 -31.01
CA SER A 9 -28.63 -21.37 -32.14
C SER A 9 -29.67 -20.99 -33.23
N GLY A 10 -29.76 -19.79 -33.81
CA GLY A 10 -28.97 -18.56 -33.74
C GLY A 10 -29.44 -17.51 -34.78
N ILE A 11 -29.08 -16.24 -34.51
CA ILE A 11 -28.62 -15.16 -35.43
C ILE A 11 -29.54 -14.68 -36.58
N ALA A 12 -29.94 -13.39 -36.52
CA ALA A 12 -29.76 -12.41 -37.61
C ALA A 12 -29.81 -10.96 -37.09
N ARG A 13 -28.86 -10.14 -37.56
CA ARG A 13 -28.63 -8.71 -37.26
C ARG A 13 -29.52 -7.80 -38.13
N CYS A 14 -29.79 -6.57 -37.67
CA CYS A 14 -29.41 -5.31 -38.35
C CYS A 14 -29.83 -4.07 -37.53
N CYS A 15 -28.90 -3.13 -37.41
CA CYS A 15 -29.07 -1.74 -36.91
C CYS A 15 -29.53 -0.84 -38.08
N PRO A 16 -29.98 0.42 -37.89
CA PRO A 16 -29.00 1.51 -37.69
C PRO A 16 -29.49 2.78 -36.90
N THR A 17 -28.50 3.55 -36.39
CA THR A 17 -28.32 5.04 -36.30
C THR A 17 -29.51 6.02 -36.19
N ALA A 18 -29.47 7.25 -35.65
CA ALA A 18 -28.55 8.08 -34.85
C ALA A 18 -29.21 9.49 -34.68
N CYS A 19 -28.64 10.30 -33.77
CA CYS A 19 -28.63 11.79 -33.72
C CYS A 19 -29.72 12.62 -32.99
N ARG A 20 -29.18 13.53 -32.15
CA ARG A 20 -29.73 14.62 -31.28
C ARG A 20 -30.08 15.89 -32.13
N PRO A 21 -30.29 17.15 -31.62
CA PRO A 21 -30.33 17.73 -30.24
C PRO A 21 -31.38 18.85 -29.92
N ARG A 22 -31.50 19.18 -28.59
CA ARG A 22 -31.72 20.44 -27.79
C ARG A 22 -32.25 21.75 -28.45
N PRO A 23 -32.74 22.82 -27.72
CA PRO A 23 -32.42 23.26 -26.33
C PRO A 23 -33.56 23.93 -25.48
N ALA A 24 -33.12 24.47 -24.33
CA ALA A 24 -33.75 25.04 -23.13
C ALA A 24 -34.66 26.30 -23.26
N CYS A 25 -35.42 26.58 -22.19
CA CYS A 25 -35.56 27.93 -21.62
C CYS A 25 -36.02 27.93 -20.13
N SER A 26 -35.45 28.88 -19.37
CA SER A 26 -35.86 29.58 -18.13
C SER A 26 -37.28 29.34 -17.57
N GLY A 27 -37.60 29.44 -16.28
CA GLY A 27 -36.99 30.09 -15.11
C GLY A 27 -38.11 30.52 -14.13
N SER A 28 -37.72 30.87 -12.90
CA SER A 28 -38.53 31.47 -11.80
C SER A 28 -39.29 30.52 -10.85
N SER A 29 -39.60 30.86 -9.60
CA SER A 29 -38.91 31.53 -8.47
C SER A 29 -39.86 31.46 -7.25
N ARG A 30 -39.30 31.54 -6.03
CA ARG A 30 -39.92 31.92 -4.73
C ARG A 30 -40.68 30.81 -3.98
N ARG A 31 -40.23 30.43 -2.76
CA ARG A 31 -40.47 31.06 -1.43
C ARG A 31 -41.99 31.12 -1.13
N ALA A 32 -42.54 30.66 0.00
CA ALA A 32 -42.04 30.59 1.37
C ALA A 32 -42.98 29.73 2.25
N THR A 33 -42.50 29.32 3.44
CA THR A 33 -43.13 29.38 4.79
C THR A 33 -44.65 29.17 4.93
N SER A 34 -45.23 28.48 5.91
CA SER A 34 -44.83 28.14 7.27
C SER A 34 -45.98 27.38 7.97
N SER A 35 -45.61 26.73 9.08
CA SER A 35 -46.31 26.71 10.37
C SER A 35 -47.57 25.85 10.60
N THR A 36 -47.51 25.25 11.80
CA THR A 36 -48.53 25.22 12.87
C THR A 36 -49.35 23.94 13.13
N THR A 37 -49.03 23.36 14.29
CA THR A 37 -49.94 22.90 15.37
C THR A 37 -50.86 21.67 15.24
N CYS A 38 -50.57 20.70 16.12
CA CYS A 38 -51.39 20.28 17.28
C CYS A 38 -52.46 19.16 17.13
N ARG A 39 -52.40 18.25 18.12
CA ARG A 39 -53.46 17.48 18.81
C ARG A 39 -54.17 16.31 18.10
N ARG A 40 -54.01 15.10 18.68
CA ARG A 40 -54.99 14.29 19.47
C ARG A 40 -54.47 12.84 19.57
N CYS A 41 -54.39 12.25 20.77
CA CYS A 41 -55.38 11.30 21.37
C CYS A 41 -55.69 10.12 20.42
N GLU A 42 -55.64 8.84 20.79
CA GLU A 42 -55.98 8.25 22.09
C GLU A 42 -55.72 6.74 22.06
N SER A 43 -55.35 6.18 23.22
CA SER A 43 -55.91 4.92 23.77
C SER A 43 -55.16 3.62 23.38
N VAL A 44 -54.90 2.62 24.22
CA VAL A 44 -55.29 2.17 25.58
C VAL A 44 -54.09 1.34 26.05
N SER A 45 -53.36 1.68 27.14
CA SER A 45 -53.60 1.29 28.55
C SER A 45 -53.62 -0.24 28.74
N THR A 46 -53.05 -0.89 29.77
CA THR A 46 -52.85 -0.62 31.20
C THR A 46 -52.30 -1.96 31.76
N SER A 47 -51.59 -2.13 32.88
CA SER A 47 -51.00 -1.26 33.90
C SER A 47 -50.44 -2.16 35.02
N ARG A 48 -49.35 -1.70 35.67
CA ARG A 48 -49.10 -1.67 37.15
C ARG A 48 -49.11 -3.01 37.94
N ARG A 49 -48.32 -3.24 38.99
CA ARG A 49 -47.63 -2.37 39.96
C ARG A 49 -46.64 -3.19 40.82
N ASP A 50 -45.58 -2.51 41.27
CA ASP A 50 -44.78 -2.62 42.51
C ASP A 50 -44.71 -3.93 43.33
N ARG A 51 -43.48 -4.39 43.61
CA ARG A 51 -42.75 -4.24 44.91
C ARG A 51 -41.66 -5.31 45.03
N GLY A 52 -40.50 -4.92 45.60
CA GLY A 52 -39.62 -5.84 46.34
C GLY A 52 -38.19 -6.00 45.79
N CYS A 53 -37.23 -5.30 46.42
CA CYS A 53 -35.84 -5.75 46.45
C CYS A 53 -35.73 -6.88 47.49
N PRO A 54 -34.89 -7.92 47.30
CA PRO A 54 -33.54 -7.83 47.86
C PRO A 54 -32.42 -8.53 47.06
N SER A 55 -31.22 -7.95 47.16
CA SER A 55 -29.88 -8.56 47.12
C SER A 55 -29.69 -9.98 46.57
N ARG A 56 -28.94 -10.14 45.47
CA ARG A 56 -27.99 -11.26 45.28
C ARG A 56 -26.78 -10.85 44.45
N ARG A 57 -25.61 -11.15 45.01
CA ARG A 57 -24.28 -11.17 44.37
C ARG A 57 -24.32 -11.90 43.01
N ARG A 58 -23.70 -11.32 41.99
CA ARG A 58 -23.15 -12.01 40.80
C ARG A 58 -21.81 -11.34 40.50
N SER A 59 -20.72 -11.93 41.00
CA SER A 59 -19.84 -12.85 40.26
C SER A 59 -19.15 -12.16 39.07
N PHE A 60 -17.98 -11.59 39.37
CA PHE A 60 -16.89 -11.40 38.42
C PHE A 60 -16.57 -12.75 37.76
N ALA A 61 -16.66 -12.84 36.43
CA ALA A 61 -15.85 -13.72 35.57
C ALA A 61 -16.42 -13.75 34.13
N SER A 62 -15.89 -12.90 33.26
CA SER A 62 -15.68 -13.21 31.83
C SER A 62 -14.79 -12.11 31.23
N TRP A 63 -13.50 -12.17 31.51
CA TRP A 63 -12.51 -11.36 30.79
C TRP A 63 -12.02 -12.21 29.62
N ALA A 64 -12.66 -12.01 28.47
CA ALA A 64 -12.15 -12.46 27.19
C ALA A 64 -10.84 -11.70 26.89
N LEU A 65 -9.79 -12.45 26.60
CA LEU A 65 -8.56 -11.93 26.00
C LEU A 65 -8.95 -11.18 24.70
N PRO A 66 -8.43 -9.97 24.44
CA PRO A 66 -8.77 -9.25 23.22
C PRO A 66 -8.05 -9.90 22.03
N ILE A 67 -8.75 -10.82 21.36
CA ILE A 67 -8.47 -11.25 20.00
C ILE A 67 -8.96 -10.11 19.11
N CYS A 68 -8.04 -9.38 18.48
CA CYS A 68 -8.37 -8.38 17.47
C CYS A 68 -8.17 -9.01 16.09
N PRO A 69 -9.24 -9.37 15.36
CA PRO A 69 -9.13 -9.81 13.98
C PRO A 69 -9.11 -8.57 13.07
N ALA A 70 -7.95 -8.22 12.54
CA ALA A 70 -7.84 -7.20 11.49
C ALA A 70 -8.28 -7.81 10.15
N SER A 71 -9.58 -7.73 9.85
CA SER A 71 -10.14 -7.99 8.52
C SER A 71 -10.86 -6.74 8.01
N CYS A 72 -10.20 -5.95 7.17
CA CYS A 72 -10.87 -4.97 6.32
C CYS A 72 -10.59 -5.30 4.86
N ARG A 73 -11.55 -5.97 4.22
CA ARG A 73 -11.65 -6.08 2.76
C ARG A 73 -12.31 -4.81 2.20
N GLY A 74 -11.75 -4.30 1.10
CA GLY A 74 -12.52 -3.74 0.00
C GLY A 74 -12.91 -2.27 0.08
N SER A 75 -12.13 -1.40 -0.56
CA SER A 75 -12.68 -0.29 -1.34
C SER A 75 -11.87 -0.11 -2.63
N ARG A 76 -12.57 -0.16 -3.77
CA ARG A 76 -12.03 0.02 -5.12
C ARG A 76 -11.82 1.51 -5.35
N CYS A 77 -10.59 1.91 -5.66
CA CYS A 77 -10.27 3.25 -6.14
C CYS A 77 -10.21 3.24 -7.68
N PRO A 78 -10.98 4.08 -8.40
CA PRO A 78 -10.95 4.14 -9.86
C PRO A 78 -10.10 5.34 -10.33
N CYS A 79 -8.83 5.10 -10.65
CA CYS A 79 -8.02 6.05 -11.41
C CYS A 79 -6.82 5.33 -12.05
N ALA A 80 -7.05 4.75 -13.23
CA ALA A 80 -5.99 4.23 -14.08
C ALA A 80 -6.16 4.78 -15.50
N THR A 81 -5.41 5.83 -15.82
CA THR A 81 -5.06 6.18 -17.20
C THR A 81 -3.54 6.19 -17.33
N SER A 82 -3.09 5.56 -18.41
CA SER A 82 -1.72 5.16 -18.71
C SER A 82 -0.95 6.28 -19.40
N ARG A 83 0.12 6.78 -18.76
CA ARG A 83 1.36 7.27 -19.43
C ARG A 83 2.44 7.81 -18.46
N ALA A 84 2.18 7.98 -17.17
CA ALA A 84 3.17 8.46 -16.19
C ALA A 84 4.10 7.37 -15.61
N ARG A 85 4.57 6.40 -16.43
CA ARG A 85 5.31 5.21 -15.93
C ARG A 85 6.82 5.15 -16.20
N ARG A 86 7.50 6.24 -16.58
CA ARG A 86 8.94 6.15 -16.96
C ARG A 86 9.94 7.14 -16.32
N ARG A 87 9.57 7.96 -15.33
CA ARG A 87 10.56 8.89 -14.70
C ARG A 87 10.45 9.09 -13.16
N VAL A 88 9.87 8.15 -12.41
CA VAL A 88 9.72 8.27 -10.93
C VAL A 88 10.51 7.19 -10.16
N TRP A 89 11.54 6.60 -10.75
CA TRP A 89 12.34 5.52 -10.12
C TRP A 89 13.81 5.90 -9.88
N ARG A 90 14.07 7.14 -9.49
CA ARG A 90 15.41 7.63 -9.06
C ARG A 90 15.26 8.75 -8.04
N SER A 91 15.15 8.43 -6.74
CA SER A 91 15.52 9.29 -5.58
C SER A 91 14.91 8.85 -4.24
N CYS A 92 14.23 7.71 -4.14
CA CYS A 92 14.03 7.12 -2.81
C CYS A 92 15.37 6.55 -2.34
N HIS A 93 15.65 6.63 -1.03
CA HIS A 93 16.78 6.04 -0.31
C HIS A 93 17.94 7.02 -0.07
N ASP A 94 17.69 7.98 0.82
CA ASP A 94 18.73 8.50 1.70
C ASP A 94 18.52 7.91 3.12
N ASP A 95 19.62 7.49 3.73
CA ASP A 95 19.68 6.92 5.07
C ASP A 95 19.34 7.98 6.13
N ARG A 96 18.27 7.76 6.92
CA ARG A 96 18.10 8.34 8.28
C ARG A 96 16.82 7.87 9.01
N ALA A 97 17.01 6.89 9.91
CA ALA A 97 16.34 6.69 11.20
C ALA A 97 14.81 6.96 11.36
N GLY A 98 13.96 6.10 10.80
CA GLY A 98 12.61 5.82 11.33
C GLY A 98 12.58 4.42 11.99
N PRO A 99 11.80 4.14 13.06
CA PRO A 99 11.62 2.78 13.57
C PRO A 99 10.68 1.99 12.65
N ALA A 100 11.25 1.41 11.58
CA ALA A 100 10.55 0.48 10.71
C ALA A 100 10.04 -0.74 11.51
N LEU A 101 8.83 -1.23 11.18
CA LEU A 101 8.41 -2.57 11.58
C LEU A 101 9.48 -3.60 11.18
N MET A 102 9.63 -4.67 11.98
CA MET A 102 10.49 -5.81 11.69
C MET A 102 10.30 -6.29 10.25
N ARG A 103 11.36 -6.28 9.45
CA ARG A 103 11.35 -6.79 8.07
C ARG A 103 11.52 -8.29 8.08
N VAL A 104 10.50 -9.03 7.65
CA VAL A 104 10.55 -10.50 7.57
C VAL A 104 11.02 -10.93 6.19
N MET A 105 12.11 -11.70 6.12
CA MET A 105 12.65 -12.31 4.91
C MET A 105 12.50 -13.82 5.00
N LYS A 106 11.52 -14.40 4.30
CA LYS A 106 11.25 -15.84 4.33
C LYS A 106 11.01 -16.37 2.91
N PRO A 107 11.29 -17.66 2.65
CA PRO A 107 10.87 -18.32 1.42
C PRO A 107 9.34 -18.53 1.40
N MET A 108 8.77 -18.80 0.23
CA MET A 108 7.36 -19.16 0.08
C MET A 108 7.02 -20.50 0.73
N ALA A 109 8.01 -21.38 0.93
CA ALA A 109 7.83 -22.73 1.47
C ALA A 109 7.80 -22.82 3.01
N LEU A 110 8.05 -21.72 3.74
CA LEU A 110 8.06 -21.71 5.20
C LEU A 110 7.06 -20.69 5.76
N GLY A 111 6.27 -21.13 6.73
CA GLY A 111 5.44 -20.24 7.54
C GLY A 111 6.25 -19.65 8.69
N PHE A 112 5.92 -18.43 9.11
CA PHE A 112 6.55 -17.76 10.23
C PHE A 112 5.51 -17.06 11.09
N LEU A 113 5.45 -17.43 12.37
CA LEU A 113 4.61 -16.81 13.37
C LEU A 113 5.48 -16.22 14.47
N THR A 114 5.10 -15.04 14.96
CA THR A 114 5.77 -14.41 16.10
C THR A 114 4.75 -13.93 17.11
N ARG A 115 5.16 -13.95 18.37
CA ARG A 115 4.38 -13.45 19.50
C ARG A 115 5.30 -12.83 20.53
N PRO A 116 5.36 -11.50 20.60
CA PRO A 116 5.95 -10.82 21.75
C PRO A 116 5.12 -11.14 23.00
N PHE A 117 5.79 -11.39 24.12
CA PHE A 117 5.16 -11.59 25.41
C PHE A 117 6.05 -11.08 26.54
N GLU A 118 5.43 -10.84 27.69
CA GLU A 118 6.13 -10.46 28.90
C GLU A 118 6.04 -11.61 29.91
N PHE A 119 7.18 -12.04 30.44
CA PHE A 119 7.25 -13.03 31.51
C PHE A 119 8.31 -12.61 32.52
N MET A 120 7.95 -12.64 33.80
CA MET A 120 8.81 -12.13 34.89
C MET A 120 9.38 -10.74 34.57
N ARG A 121 8.57 -9.87 33.97
CA ARG A 121 8.93 -8.48 33.63
C ARG A 121 10.05 -8.34 32.61
N GLN A 122 10.30 -9.38 31.82
CA GLN A 122 11.20 -9.34 30.67
C GLN A 122 10.38 -9.52 29.40
N PHE A 123 10.64 -8.69 28.40
CA PHE A 123 10.06 -8.87 27.08
C PHE A 123 10.81 -9.96 26.33
N ARG A 124 10.03 -10.83 25.69
CA ARG A 124 10.53 -11.97 24.92
C ARG A 124 9.74 -12.11 23.64
N LEU A 125 10.40 -12.61 22.61
CA LEU A 125 9.77 -12.99 21.36
C LEU A 125 9.66 -14.52 21.31
N GLY A 126 8.42 -15.00 21.32
CA GLY A 126 8.12 -16.35 20.85
C GLY A 126 8.10 -16.36 19.33
N ALA A 127 8.78 -17.33 18.71
CA ALA A 127 8.79 -17.51 17.27
C ALA A 127 8.50 -18.96 16.92
N ALA A 128 7.73 -19.17 15.85
CA ALA A 128 7.47 -20.50 15.28
C ALA A 128 7.72 -20.49 13.78
N VAL A 129 8.53 -21.43 13.30
CA VAL A 129 8.74 -21.70 11.87
C VAL A 129 7.98 -22.98 11.51
N LEU A 130 7.12 -22.86 10.50
CA LEU A 130 6.22 -23.92 10.06
C LEU A 130 6.76 -24.53 8.76
N SER A 131 6.87 -25.86 8.72
CA SER A 131 7.26 -26.61 7.53
C SER A 131 6.13 -27.55 7.13
N PHE A 132 5.62 -27.38 5.91
CA PHE A 132 4.56 -28.21 5.34
C PHE A 132 5.17 -29.29 4.45
N VAL A 133 4.99 -30.56 4.80
CA VAL A 133 5.73 -31.68 4.17
C VAL A 133 4.81 -32.87 3.89
N PRO A 134 5.13 -33.73 2.90
CA PRO A 134 4.35 -34.94 2.63
C PRO A 134 4.54 -36.01 3.71
N LEU A 135 3.55 -36.89 3.83
CA LEU A 135 3.75 -38.19 4.48
C LEU A 135 4.48 -39.15 3.52
N GLY A 136 5.38 -39.96 4.06
CA GLY A 136 6.29 -40.85 3.36
C GLY A 136 7.74 -40.69 3.85
N THR A 137 8.67 -40.90 2.92
CA THR A 137 10.12 -40.76 3.12
C THR A 137 10.72 -39.60 2.32
N GLU A 138 9.89 -38.91 1.53
CA GLU A 138 10.31 -37.80 0.68
C GLU A 138 10.70 -36.58 1.51
N ARG A 139 11.80 -35.94 1.10
CA ARG A 139 12.25 -34.66 1.68
C ARG A 139 11.75 -33.53 0.78
N ALA A 140 10.60 -32.97 1.12
CA ALA A 140 9.99 -31.87 0.37
C ALA A 140 9.38 -30.85 1.33
N LEU A 141 9.45 -29.58 0.94
CA LEU A 141 8.76 -28.45 1.53
C LEU A 141 7.76 -27.90 0.52
N PHE A 142 6.48 -27.98 0.86
CA PHE A 142 5.40 -27.41 0.09
C PHE A 142 5.14 -25.95 0.50
N ALA A 143 4.44 -25.21 -0.37
CA ALA A 143 4.20 -23.78 -0.19
C ALA A 143 3.34 -23.47 1.06
N ASP A 144 3.72 -22.43 1.80
CA ASP A 144 3.02 -21.91 2.99
C ASP A 144 1.53 -21.56 2.70
N PRO A 145 1.15 -20.95 1.56
CA PRO A 145 -0.26 -20.75 1.22
C PRO A 145 -1.08 -22.05 1.12
N ALA A 146 -0.47 -23.13 0.61
CA ALA A 146 -1.12 -24.44 0.50
C ALA A 146 -1.43 -25.02 1.88
N MET A 147 -0.47 -24.87 2.82
CA MET A 147 -0.64 -25.29 4.20
C MET A 147 -1.83 -24.58 4.86
N TRP A 148 -1.91 -23.25 4.76
CA TRP A 148 -3.01 -22.49 5.39
C TRP A 148 -4.38 -22.82 4.80
N LYS A 149 -4.47 -23.10 3.49
CA LYS A 149 -5.70 -23.59 2.84
C LYS A 149 -6.14 -24.92 3.48
N MET A 150 -5.23 -25.89 3.57
CA MET A 150 -5.51 -27.20 4.18
C MET A 150 -5.89 -27.08 5.66
N VAL A 151 -5.14 -26.28 6.43
CA VAL A 151 -5.41 -26.07 7.86
C VAL A 151 -6.80 -25.48 8.10
N ALA A 152 -7.24 -24.53 7.27
CA ALA A 152 -8.58 -23.95 7.36
C ALA A 152 -9.71 -24.94 7.00
N GLU A 153 -9.42 -25.95 6.17
CA GLU A 153 -10.37 -27.01 5.81
C GLU A 153 -10.45 -28.13 6.88
N GLU A 154 -9.34 -28.40 7.56
CA GLU A 154 -9.19 -29.57 8.45
C GLU A 154 -9.31 -29.25 9.95
N LEU A 155 -9.01 -28.02 10.38
CA LEU A 155 -9.13 -27.61 11.78
C LEU A 155 -10.38 -26.76 12.02
N PRO A 156 -10.99 -26.82 13.23
CA PRO A 156 -12.07 -25.93 13.60
C PRO A 156 -11.67 -24.45 13.49
N PRO A 157 -12.57 -23.52 13.11
CA PRO A 157 -12.25 -22.11 12.90
C PRO A 157 -11.61 -21.41 14.11
N ASP A 158 -12.01 -21.79 15.32
CA ASP A 158 -11.51 -21.20 16.58
C ASP A 158 -10.25 -21.92 17.12
N GLN A 159 -9.76 -22.95 16.44
CA GLN A 159 -8.60 -23.72 16.86
C GLN A 159 -7.34 -23.28 16.09
N PRO A 160 -6.40 -22.54 16.72
CA PRO A 160 -5.15 -22.18 16.07
C PRO A 160 -4.29 -23.44 15.84
N LEU A 161 -3.58 -23.46 14.70
CA LEU A 161 -2.55 -24.47 14.43
C LEU A 161 -1.42 -24.40 15.47
N ASP A 162 -0.97 -23.16 15.76
CA ASP A 162 -0.02 -22.84 16.82
C ASP A 162 -0.17 -21.36 17.25
N ILE A 163 0.32 -21.01 18.44
CA ILE A 163 0.27 -19.66 19.04
C ILE A 163 1.66 -18.99 19.17
N ALA A 164 2.68 -19.55 18.52
CA ALA A 164 4.07 -19.11 18.51
C ALA A 164 4.72 -19.02 19.90
N MET A 165 4.37 -19.94 20.80
CA MET A 165 4.95 -20.04 22.13
C MET A 165 5.85 -21.26 22.22
N ALA A 166 7.14 -21.05 22.52
CA ALA A 166 8.08 -22.15 22.66
C ALA A 166 7.61 -23.17 23.71
N LYS A 167 7.67 -24.46 23.38
CA LYS A 167 7.20 -25.54 24.27
C LYS A 167 8.40 -26.18 24.97
N ARG A 168 8.21 -26.67 26.21
CA ARG A 168 9.26 -27.39 26.96
C ARG A 168 9.25 -28.90 26.70
N ARG A 169 8.17 -29.40 26.11
CA ARG A 169 7.96 -30.81 25.75
C ARG A 169 7.54 -30.85 24.30
N ALA A 170 8.12 -31.76 23.51
CA ALA A 170 7.59 -31.99 22.18
C ALA A 170 6.26 -32.74 22.25
N GLU A 171 5.45 -32.64 21.21
CA GLU A 171 4.16 -33.30 21.12
C GLU A 171 3.82 -33.66 19.68
N PHE A 172 2.92 -34.62 19.51
CA PHE A 172 2.27 -34.84 18.22
C PHE A 172 0.75 -34.77 18.34
N LEU A 173 0.10 -34.36 17.27
CA LEU A 173 -1.34 -34.18 17.16
C LEU A 173 -1.81 -34.82 15.85
N VAL A 174 -3.05 -35.30 15.82
CA VAL A 174 -3.65 -35.85 14.59
C VAL A 174 -4.98 -35.17 14.33
N ALA A 175 -5.15 -34.63 13.13
CA ALA A 175 -6.41 -34.16 12.59
C ALA A 175 -6.82 -35.06 11.43
N GLY A 176 -7.99 -35.70 11.53
CA GLY A 176 -8.47 -36.60 10.49
C GLY A 176 -9.60 -37.50 10.93
N HIS A 177 -9.68 -38.66 10.30
CA HIS A 177 -10.81 -39.58 10.43
C HIS A 177 -10.32 -41.03 10.58
N ALA A 178 -11.11 -41.87 11.24
CA ALA A 178 -10.99 -43.31 11.15
C ALA A 178 -11.62 -43.77 9.83
N PHE A 179 -10.92 -44.62 9.09
CA PHE A 179 -11.40 -45.21 7.84
C PHE A 179 -11.45 -46.72 7.96
N ALA A 180 -12.60 -47.29 7.58
CA ALA A 180 -12.76 -48.73 7.56
C ALA A 180 -11.89 -49.37 6.46
N PRO A 181 -11.13 -50.44 6.77
CA PRO A 181 -10.23 -51.07 5.80
C PRO A 181 -10.94 -51.48 4.51
N GLY A 182 -10.40 -51.08 3.36
CA GLY A 182 -10.97 -51.39 2.04
C GLY A 182 -12.38 -50.82 1.81
N GLY A 183 -12.81 -49.82 2.59
CA GLY A 183 -14.14 -49.23 2.48
C GLY A 183 -15.29 -50.11 2.96
N THR A 184 -15.00 -51.27 3.57
CA THR A 184 -16.03 -52.18 4.07
C THR A 184 -16.56 -51.67 5.41
N PRO A 185 -17.88 -51.40 5.58
CA PRO A 185 -18.42 -50.85 6.83
C PRO A 185 -18.09 -51.73 8.05
N VAL A 186 -17.55 -51.10 9.11
CA VAL A 186 -17.23 -51.76 10.38
C VAL A 186 -18.00 -51.13 11.53
N ARG A 187 -18.26 -51.91 12.59
CA ARG A 187 -18.96 -51.42 13.79
C ARG A 187 -18.02 -50.86 14.84
N ALA A 188 -16.80 -51.36 14.87
CA ALA A 188 -15.73 -50.86 15.72
C ALA A 188 -14.39 -51.06 15.02
N LEU A 189 -13.47 -50.13 15.25
CA LEU A 189 -12.15 -50.12 14.63
C LEU A 189 -11.14 -49.54 15.61
N ARG A 190 -9.95 -50.14 15.69
CA ARG A 190 -8.82 -49.52 16.38
C ARG A 190 -8.12 -48.58 15.43
N VAL A 191 -7.86 -47.36 15.89
CA VAL A 191 -6.94 -46.43 15.23
C VAL A 191 -5.73 -46.23 16.13
N SER A 192 -4.55 -46.09 15.54
CA SER A 192 -3.34 -45.85 16.32
C SER A 192 -2.41 -44.86 15.60
N ALA A 193 -1.67 -44.08 16.38
CA ALA A 193 -0.64 -43.20 15.90
C ALA A 193 0.60 -43.34 16.78
N ARG A 194 1.73 -43.60 16.13
CA ARG A 194 3.05 -43.72 16.75
C ARG A 194 4.01 -42.72 16.11
N LEU A 195 4.79 -42.03 16.92
CA LEU A 195 5.92 -41.20 16.52
C LEU A 195 7.08 -41.49 17.47
N GLY A 196 8.20 -41.97 16.92
CA GLY A 196 9.34 -42.43 17.69
C GLY A 196 8.93 -43.44 18.77
N GLN A 197 9.20 -43.10 20.03
CA GLN A 197 8.91 -43.93 21.20
C GLN A 197 7.50 -43.73 21.79
N ARG A 198 6.71 -42.78 21.29
CA ARG A 198 5.34 -42.54 21.77
C ARG A 198 4.33 -43.18 20.83
N SER A 199 3.35 -43.87 21.39
CA SER A 199 2.25 -44.49 20.67
C SER A 199 0.96 -44.30 21.44
N LYS A 200 -0.12 -44.00 20.73
CA LYS A 200 -1.47 -43.90 21.28
C LYS A 200 -2.44 -44.64 20.38
N SER A 201 -3.35 -45.39 20.99
CA SER A 201 -4.39 -46.15 20.31
C SER A 201 -5.75 -45.76 20.89
N LEU A 202 -6.75 -45.60 20.02
CA LEU A 202 -8.13 -45.33 20.38
C LEU A 202 -9.04 -46.39 19.76
N LEU A 203 -10.13 -46.73 20.44
CA LEU A 203 -11.19 -47.57 19.91
C LEU A 203 -12.29 -46.66 19.37
N VAL A 204 -12.61 -46.79 18.09
CA VAL A 204 -13.64 -46.02 17.41
C VAL A 204 -14.83 -46.93 17.15
N VAL A 205 -15.95 -46.63 17.79
CA VAL A 205 -17.18 -47.41 17.74
C VAL A 205 -18.26 -46.61 17.02
N GLY A 206 -19.06 -47.30 16.21
CA GLY A 206 -20.20 -46.74 15.49
C GLY A 206 -21.21 -46.02 16.38
N ASP A 207 -22.04 -45.21 15.74
CA ASP A 207 -23.09 -44.46 16.43
C ASP A 207 -24.04 -45.43 17.15
N ARG A 208 -24.33 -45.13 18.41
CA ARG A 208 -25.21 -45.93 19.28
C ARG A 208 -25.80 -45.07 20.39
N PHE A 209 -26.98 -45.42 20.85
CA PHE A 209 -27.77 -44.65 21.82
C PHE A 209 -28.14 -45.49 23.05
N ARG A 210 -28.36 -44.82 24.18
CA ARG A 210 -28.92 -45.47 25.38
C ARG A 210 -30.42 -45.67 25.21
N ASP A 211 -30.86 -46.93 25.15
CA ASP A 211 -32.27 -47.31 25.17
C ASP A 211 -32.67 -47.82 26.58
N ALA A 212 -33.97 -47.99 26.84
CA ALA A 212 -34.52 -48.33 28.17
C ALA A 212 -34.23 -49.77 28.63
N ASP A 213 -33.83 -50.64 27.69
CA ASP A 213 -33.61 -52.08 27.78
C ASP A 213 -32.13 -52.48 27.61
N GLY A 214 -31.24 -51.52 27.35
CA GLY A 214 -29.81 -51.73 27.08
C GLY A 214 -29.32 -50.98 25.84
N SER A 215 -28.01 -50.96 25.57
CA SER A 215 -27.48 -50.32 24.35
C SER A 215 -27.74 -51.17 23.11
N ARG A 216 -28.21 -50.56 22.01
CA ARG A 216 -28.22 -51.22 20.69
C ARG A 216 -26.81 -51.50 20.19
N GLU A 217 -26.74 -52.50 19.34
CA GLU A 217 -25.56 -52.83 18.56
C GLU A 217 -25.09 -51.61 17.73
N PRO A 218 -23.78 -51.29 17.67
CA PRO A 218 -23.30 -50.09 16.99
C PRO A 218 -23.62 -50.09 15.50
N GLU A 219 -23.99 -48.92 14.96
CA GLU A 219 -24.20 -48.73 13.53
C GLU A 219 -22.87 -48.85 12.75
N PRO A 220 -22.81 -49.61 11.65
CA PRO A 220 -21.62 -49.70 10.82
C PRO A 220 -21.25 -48.34 10.21
N PHE A 221 -19.95 -48.04 10.14
CA PHE A 221 -19.42 -46.84 9.49
C PHE A 221 -18.26 -47.18 8.57
N THR A 222 -18.07 -46.38 7.52
CA THR A 222 -16.88 -46.41 6.65
C THR A 222 -15.89 -45.29 6.98
N ARG A 223 -16.38 -44.20 7.56
CA ARG A 223 -15.61 -43.02 7.95
C ARG A 223 -16.17 -42.42 9.25
N MET A 224 -15.31 -42.12 10.22
CA MET A 224 -15.69 -41.46 11.48
C MET A 224 -14.68 -40.38 11.87
N PRO A 225 -15.09 -39.12 12.14
CA PRO A 225 -14.17 -38.06 12.58
C PRO A 225 -13.45 -38.40 13.89
N LEU A 226 -12.17 -38.03 13.99
CA LEU A 226 -11.32 -38.21 15.17
C LEU A 226 -11.17 -36.93 16.00
N ASP A 227 -12.28 -36.22 16.22
CA ASP A 227 -12.32 -34.95 16.96
C ASP A 227 -12.95 -35.10 18.37
N TRP A 228 -12.82 -34.04 19.18
CA TRP A 228 -13.34 -34.02 20.55
C TRP A 228 -14.86 -34.11 20.64
N THR A 229 -15.61 -33.78 19.57
CA THR A 229 -17.08 -33.88 19.56
C THR A 229 -17.56 -35.32 19.58
N ARG A 230 -16.71 -36.27 19.17
CA ARG A 230 -16.98 -37.72 19.12
C ARG A 230 -16.49 -38.46 20.36
N ALA A 231 -15.73 -37.80 21.23
CA ALA A 231 -15.21 -38.35 22.48
C ALA A 231 -16.20 -38.18 23.66
N ALA A 232 -15.94 -38.90 24.76
CA ALA A 232 -16.71 -38.75 25.99
C ALA A 232 -16.66 -37.31 26.50
N GLY A 233 -17.82 -36.76 26.91
CA GLY A 233 -17.94 -35.39 27.37
C GLY A 233 -19.36 -34.82 27.18
N GLY A 234 -19.41 -33.53 26.90
CA GLY A 234 -20.62 -32.76 26.57
C GLY A 234 -20.85 -31.59 27.52
N PRO A 235 -21.94 -30.83 27.30
CA PRO A 235 -22.26 -29.66 28.12
C PRO A 235 -22.26 -30.00 29.62
N GLY A 236 -21.45 -29.28 30.39
CA GLY A 236 -21.26 -29.51 31.83
C GLY A 236 -20.10 -30.44 32.22
N VAL A 237 -19.37 -31.02 31.26
CA VAL A 237 -18.11 -31.74 31.50
C VAL A 237 -16.96 -30.81 31.20
N ALA A 238 -16.24 -30.36 32.23
CA ALA A 238 -15.17 -29.37 32.08
C ALA A 238 -14.00 -29.90 31.23
N GLU A 239 -13.72 -31.20 31.31
CA GLU A 239 -12.61 -31.87 30.61
C GLU A 239 -12.83 -32.01 29.10
N ASN A 240 -14.08 -32.00 28.63
CA ASN A 240 -14.42 -31.98 27.21
C ASN A 240 -15.86 -31.47 27.01
N PRO A 241 -16.06 -30.13 27.01
CA PRO A 241 -17.38 -29.55 26.86
C PRO A 241 -18.02 -29.81 25.49
N LEU A 242 -17.19 -30.07 24.46
CA LEU A 242 -17.61 -30.32 23.09
C LEU A 242 -18.08 -31.77 22.86
N GLY A 243 -17.75 -32.68 23.77
CA GLY A 243 -17.98 -34.11 23.62
C GLY A 243 -19.43 -34.56 23.69
N ARG A 244 -19.63 -35.87 23.84
CA ARG A 244 -20.95 -36.49 23.92
C ARG A 244 -20.99 -37.59 24.99
N GLY A 245 -22.19 -38.10 25.31
CA GLY A 245 -22.35 -39.15 26.32
C GLY A 245 -23.24 -38.79 27.50
N ARG A 246 -23.50 -37.49 27.73
CA ARG A 246 -24.23 -37.01 28.92
C ARG A 246 -25.53 -36.26 28.62
N SER A 247 -25.63 -35.59 27.48
CA SER A 247 -26.81 -34.79 27.11
C SER A 247 -27.60 -35.48 25.99
N PRO A 248 -28.95 -35.42 26.01
CA PRO A 248 -29.77 -35.95 24.94
C PRO A 248 -29.62 -35.10 23.67
N VAL A 249 -29.59 -35.76 22.51
CA VAL A 249 -29.63 -35.14 21.19
C VAL A 249 -30.95 -35.47 20.52
N ALA A 250 -31.48 -34.54 19.71
CA ALA A 250 -32.69 -34.80 18.94
C ALA A 250 -32.43 -35.88 17.88
N THR A 251 -33.23 -36.94 17.89
CA THR A 251 -33.23 -37.97 16.85
C THR A 251 -34.64 -38.11 16.26
N PRO A 252 -34.80 -38.70 15.06
CA PRO A 252 -36.13 -38.98 14.50
C PRO A 252 -37.04 -39.81 15.41
N ALA A 253 -36.45 -40.58 16.34
CA ALA A 253 -37.14 -41.40 17.33
C ALA A 253 -37.25 -40.72 18.72
N GLY A 254 -37.11 -39.40 18.79
CA GLY A 254 -37.15 -38.60 20.03
C GLY A 254 -35.76 -38.27 20.59
N PRO A 255 -35.69 -37.49 21.69
CA PRO A 255 -34.42 -37.14 22.33
C PRO A 255 -33.76 -38.40 22.93
N ARG A 256 -32.52 -38.70 22.53
CA ARG A 256 -31.74 -39.87 23.02
C ARG A 256 -30.34 -39.45 23.43
N ILE A 257 -29.75 -40.14 24.41
CA ILE A 257 -28.35 -39.90 24.82
C ILE A 257 -27.43 -40.77 23.96
N PRO A 258 -26.55 -40.19 23.14
CA PRO A 258 -25.60 -40.95 22.33
C PRO A 258 -24.44 -41.42 23.20
N PHE A 259 -23.85 -42.59 22.91
CA PHE A 259 -22.56 -42.98 23.47
C PHE A 259 -21.42 -42.23 22.77
N ALA A 260 -20.27 -42.11 23.44
CA ALA A 260 -19.04 -41.67 22.81
C ALA A 260 -18.59 -42.67 21.74
N ASN A 261 -18.21 -42.17 20.58
CA ASN A 261 -17.65 -42.98 19.50
C ASN A 261 -16.19 -43.30 19.77
N ILE A 262 -15.43 -42.33 20.30
CA ILE A 262 -14.01 -42.47 20.60
C ILE A 262 -13.86 -42.88 22.06
N GLU A 263 -13.26 -44.05 22.27
CA GLU A 263 -13.01 -44.65 23.58
C GLU A 263 -11.51 -44.90 23.79
N ASP A 264 -11.07 -44.76 25.04
CA ASP A 264 -9.71 -45.13 25.44
C ASP A 264 -9.64 -46.63 25.77
N PRO A 265 -8.93 -47.46 24.97
CA PRO A 265 -8.83 -48.89 25.24
C PRO A 265 -7.94 -49.23 26.45
N SER A 266 -7.17 -48.28 26.99
CA SER A 266 -6.29 -48.48 28.15
C SER A 266 -7.05 -48.54 29.49
N VAL A 267 -8.32 -48.13 29.51
CA VAL A 267 -9.19 -48.21 30.70
C VAL A 267 -10.23 -49.33 30.57
N ALA A 268 -10.70 -49.81 31.72
CA ALA A 268 -11.73 -50.83 31.76
C ALA A 268 -13.03 -50.33 31.07
N PRO A 269 -13.78 -51.22 30.36
CA PRO A 269 -14.93 -50.86 29.53
C PRO A 269 -15.94 -49.90 30.19
N GLU A 270 -16.21 -50.08 31.49
CA GLU A 270 -17.14 -49.30 32.29
C GLU A 270 -16.73 -47.82 32.48
N TYR A 271 -15.44 -47.50 32.34
CA TYR A 271 -14.91 -46.14 32.45
C TYR A 271 -14.69 -45.45 31.10
N ARG A 272 -14.73 -46.20 29.98
CA ARG A 272 -14.46 -45.65 28.64
C ARG A 272 -15.42 -44.54 28.22
N GLN A 273 -16.67 -44.61 28.69
CA GLN A 273 -17.70 -43.61 28.42
C GLN A 273 -17.62 -42.38 29.34
N GLN A 274 -16.69 -42.38 30.31
CA GLN A 274 -16.51 -41.28 31.26
C GLN A 274 -15.23 -40.48 30.99
N ARG A 275 -14.19 -41.12 30.42
CA ARG A 275 -12.88 -40.51 30.18
C ARG A 275 -12.78 -39.94 28.75
N PRO A 276 -12.66 -38.62 28.58
CA PRO A 276 -12.39 -38.03 27.26
C PRO A 276 -11.05 -38.51 26.72
N ALA A 277 -11.02 -38.91 25.45
CA ALA A 277 -9.80 -39.31 24.75
C ALA A 277 -9.88 -38.89 23.28
N GLY A 278 -8.76 -38.44 22.73
CA GLY A 278 -8.66 -37.93 21.37
C GLY A 278 -7.21 -37.70 20.97
N PHE A 279 -6.96 -37.43 19.70
CA PHE A 279 -5.63 -37.08 19.18
C PHE A 279 -5.40 -35.57 18.98
N GLY A 280 -6.49 -34.79 18.93
CA GLY A 280 -6.46 -33.36 18.61
C GLY A 280 -6.03 -32.46 19.78
N ALA A 281 -5.94 -31.16 19.49
CA ALA A 281 -5.54 -30.15 20.47
C ALA A 281 -6.63 -29.95 21.53
N MET A 282 -6.26 -29.91 22.81
CA MET A 282 -7.15 -29.52 23.90
C MET A 282 -7.19 -27.99 24.02
N ASP A 283 -8.35 -27.41 24.29
CA ASP A 283 -8.47 -25.97 24.51
C ASP A 283 -7.67 -25.52 25.76
N ILE A 284 -7.08 -24.33 25.72
CA ILE A 284 -6.27 -23.80 26.83
C ILE A 284 -7.08 -23.59 28.12
N ALA A 285 -8.40 -23.37 28.00
CA ALA A 285 -9.31 -23.19 29.12
C ALA A 285 -9.77 -24.51 29.76
N TRP A 286 -9.50 -25.66 29.15
CA TRP A 286 -9.87 -26.95 29.73
C TRP A 286 -9.00 -27.28 30.96
N PRO A 287 -9.54 -27.91 32.02
CA PRO A 287 -8.82 -28.17 33.27
C PRO A 287 -7.45 -28.85 33.10
N GLN A 288 -7.33 -29.72 32.07
CA GLN A 288 -6.08 -30.42 31.73
C GLN A 288 -4.92 -29.45 31.44
N ARG A 289 -5.21 -28.28 30.85
CA ARG A 289 -4.25 -27.21 30.53
C ARG A 289 -4.34 -26.03 31.49
N ALA A 290 -5.55 -25.59 31.83
CA ALA A 290 -5.81 -24.42 32.68
C ALA A 290 -5.19 -24.54 34.09
N ARG A 291 -5.02 -25.77 34.61
CA ARG A 291 -4.30 -26.01 35.88
C ARG A 291 -2.84 -25.52 35.89
N PHE A 292 -2.25 -25.26 34.72
CA PHE A 292 -0.89 -24.77 34.55
C PHE A 292 -0.80 -23.24 34.39
N ALA A 293 -1.93 -22.52 34.40
CA ALA A 293 -1.98 -21.08 34.11
C ALA A 293 -1.31 -20.19 35.17
N GLY A 294 -1.10 -20.71 36.39
CA GLY A 294 -0.58 -19.94 37.53
C GLY A 294 -1.65 -19.05 38.18
N THR A 295 -1.22 -18.25 39.14
CA THR A 295 -2.08 -17.46 40.02
C THR A 295 -2.34 -16.06 39.43
N HIS A 296 -3.61 -15.73 39.21
CA HIS A 296 -4.07 -14.44 38.66
C HIS A 296 -4.78 -13.61 39.75
N ASP A 297 -4.02 -13.03 40.65
CA ASP A 297 -4.51 -12.22 41.77
C ASP A 297 -4.30 -10.71 41.56
N ASP A 298 -4.64 -9.90 42.57
CA ASP A 298 -4.43 -8.44 42.54
C ASP A 298 -2.95 -8.05 42.37
N ARG A 299 -2.02 -8.92 42.77
CA ARG A 299 -0.59 -8.68 42.57
C ARG A 299 -0.26 -8.83 41.09
N TRP A 300 -0.67 -9.92 40.44
CA TRP A 300 -0.50 -10.09 38.99
C TRP A 300 -1.11 -8.91 38.23
N LEU A 301 -2.35 -8.52 38.54
CA LEU A 301 -3.02 -7.41 37.86
C LEU A 301 -2.28 -6.08 37.99
N ARG A 302 -1.64 -5.82 39.14
CA ARG A 302 -0.85 -4.59 39.36
C ARG A 302 0.53 -4.63 38.72
N ASP A 303 1.19 -5.78 38.77
CA ASP A 303 2.64 -5.87 38.65
C ASP A 303 3.15 -6.67 37.46
N ASP A 304 2.32 -7.56 36.89
CA ASP A 304 2.73 -8.49 35.85
C ASP A 304 1.79 -8.43 34.62
N PHE A 305 0.50 -8.06 34.75
CA PHE A 305 -0.40 -7.83 33.62
C PHE A 305 0.14 -6.73 32.68
N PRO A 306 0.13 -6.92 31.35
CA PRO A 306 -0.50 -8.01 30.58
C PRO A 306 0.34 -9.28 30.38
N GLY A 307 1.50 -9.38 31.01
CA GLY A 307 2.36 -10.57 30.99
C GLY A 307 1.80 -11.78 31.77
N PHE A 308 2.51 -12.89 31.67
CA PHE A 308 2.12 -14.15 32.30
C PHE A 308 2.37 -14.17 33.82
N ALA A 309 1.57 -14.95 34.55
CA ALA A 309 1.75 -15.20 35.97
C ALA A 309 3.12 -15.83 36.27
N ARG A 310 3.76 -15.44 37.38
CA ARG A 310 5.15 -15.83 37.70
C ARG A 310 5.30 -17.32 38.04
N ASP A 311 4.24 -17.93 38.56
CA ASP A 311 4.14 -19.33 38.94
C ASP A 311 3.49 -20.20 37.85
N MET A 312 3.29 -19.64 36.64
CA MET A 312 2.77 -20.38 35.48
C MET A 312 3.72 -21.53 35.11
N ASP A 313 3.14 -22.69 34.83
CA ASP A 313 3.86 -23.84 34.30
C ASP A 313 3.77 -23.84 32.77
N TRP A 314 4.93 -23.86 32.12
CA TRP A 314 5.05 -23.77 30.66
C TRP A 314 4.35 -24.91 29.90
N ARG A 315 4.02 -26.02 30.58
CA ARG A 315 3.18 -27.10 30.03
C ARG A 315 1.80 -26.63 29.58
N ILE A 316 1.34 -25.45 30.01
CA ILE A 316 0.11 -24.85 29.48
C ILE A 316 0.12 -24.72 27.95
N PHE A 317 1.30 -24.53 27.32
CA PHE A 317 1.43 -24.37 25.88
C PHE A 317 1.45 -25.70 25.09
N ASN A 318 1.54 -26.83 25.78
CA ASN A 318 1.34 -28.14 25.17
C ASN A 318 -0.17 -28.38 24.95
N ALA A 319 -0.57 -28.51 23.68
CA ALA A 319 -1.96 -28.70 23.31
C ALA A 319 -2.35 -30.18 23.27
N ALA A 320 -1.39 -31.08 23.09
CA ALA A 320 -1.67 -32.51 23.01
C ALA A 320 -1.94 -33.11 24.40
N PRO A 321 -2.76 -34.17 24.50
CA PRO A 321 -2.85 -34.99 25.70
C PRO A 321 -1.47 -35.50 26.17
N GLU A 322 -1.29 -35.71 27.48
CA GLU A 322 0.03 -36.03 28.05
C GLU A 322 0.67 -37.31 27.50
N ASP A 323 -0.13 -38.27 27.04
CA ASP A 323 0.31 -39.52 26.41
C ASP A 323 0.89 -39.34 24.99
N GLN A 324 0.70 -38.16 24.39
CA GLN A 324 1.28 -37.74 23.11
C GLN A 324 2.49 -36.81 23.27
N GLN A 325 2.93 -36.54 24.51
CA GLN A 325 4.03 -35.63 24.80
C GLN A 325 5.36 -36.35 25.09
N PHE A 326 6.45 -35.77 24.60
CA PHE A 326 7.81 -36.24 24.81
C PHE A 326 8.52 -35.40 25.88
N PRO A 327 9.36 -36.01 26.72
CA PRO A 327 10.16 -35.27 27.70
C PRO A 327 11.28 -34.42 27.05
N ALA A 328 11.69 -34.76 25.82
CA ALA A 328 12.72 -34.05 25.05
C ALA A 328 12.15 -33.55 23.71
N PHE A 329 12.91 -32.70 23.02
CA PHE A 329 12.58 -32.25 21.68
C PHE A 329 12.80 -33.36 20.65
N LEU A 330 12.09 -33.25 19.52
CA LEU A 330 12.24 -34.18 18.42
C LEU A 330 13.50 -33.82 17.60
N SER A 331 14.17 -34.82 17.07
CA SER A 331 15.34 -34.71 16.20
C SER A 331 14.96 -34.43 14.75
N GLY A 332 13.69 -34.68 14.39
CA GLY A 332 13.16 -34.43 13.06
C GLY A 332 13.35 -35.58 12.08
N ASP A 333 13.86 -36.73 12.54
CA ASP A 333 14.06 -37.96 11.78
C ASP A 333 13.39 -39.18 12.43
N GLU A 334 12.44 -38.95 13.34
CA GLU A 334 11.67 -40.00 13.98
C GLU A 334 10.82 -40.79 12.99
N GLU A 335 10.73 -42.10 13.20
CA GLU A 335 9.80 -42.96 12.48
C GLU A 335 8.38 -42.80 13.02
N TYR A 336 7.40 -42.84 12.12
CA TYR A 336 5.99 -42.85 12.50
C TYR A 336 5.21 -43.98 11.83
N ALA A 337 4.11 -44.35 12.47
CA ALA A 337 3.12 -45.28 11.93
C ALA A 337 1.72 -44.81 12.30
N LEU A 338 0.80 -44.80 11.34
CA LEU A 338 -0.59 -44.38 11.48
C LEU A 338 -1.50 -45.49 10.95
N GLU A 339 -2.36 -46.03 11.80
CA GLU A 339 -3.22 -47.16 11.46
C GLU A 339 -4.68 -46.71 11.35
N ASN A 340 -5.32 -47.12 10.26
CA ASN A 340 -6.73 -46.93 9.94
C ASN A 340 -7.17 -45.45 9.89
N MET A 341 -6.27 -44.57 9.44
CA MET A 341 -6.52 -43.12 9.30
C MET A 341 -6.49 -42.60 7.85
N HIS A 342 -6.36 -43.49 6.87
CA HIS A 342 -6.37 -43.17 5.43
C HIS A 342 -7.39 -44.05 4.70
N PRO A 343 -8.12 -43.53 3.69
CA PRO A 343 -9.17 -44.27 2.99
C PRO A 343 -8.68 -45.52 2.27
N GLU A 344 -7.48 -45.47 1.68
CA GLU A 344 -6.96 -46.55 0.81
C GLU A 344 -5.84 -47.36 1.45
N GLN A 345 -5.15 -46.81 2.45
CA GLN A 345 -3.93 -47.39 3.02
C GLN A 345 -4.15 -47.60 4.52
N PRO A 346 -4.48 -48.83 4.96
CA PRO A 346 -4.79 -49.10 6.36
C PRO A 346 -3.62 -48.83 7.30
N VAL A 347 -2.38 -48.87 6.81
CA VAL A 347 -1.19 -48.55 7.60
C VAL A 347 -0.31 -47.61 6.79
N LEU A 348 -0.13 -46.39 7.28
CA LEU A 348 0.85 -45.44 6.76
C LEU A 348 2.09 -45.50 7.65
N THR A 349 3.27 -45.66 7.03
CA THR A 349 4.55 -45.60 7.74
C THR A 349 5.49 -44.63 7.02
N GLY A 350 6.42 -44.07 7.77
CA GLY A 350 7.42 -43.18 7.20
C GLY A 350 8.37 -42.64 8.25
N ARG A 351 9.15 -41.64 7.86
CA ARG A 351 10.12 -40.97 8.72
C ARG A 351 10.02 -39.47 8.53
N LEU A 352 10.18 -38.71 9.60
CA LEU A 352 10.26 -37.25 9.49
C LEU A 352 11.48 -36.84 8.62
N PRO A 353 11.38 -35.77 7.83
CA PRO A 353 12.30 -35.50 6.73
C PRO A 353 13.70 -34.97 7.14
N GLY A 354 13.96 -34.75 8.42
CA GLY A 354 15.23 -34.22 8.92
C GLY A 354 15.49 -32.77 8.52
N ILE A 355 14.43 -31.96 8.36
CA ILE A 355 14.51 -30.55 7.99
C ILE A 355 14.77 -29.72 9.26
N ARG A 356 15.76 -28.83 9.18
CA ARG A 356 16.15 -27.92 10.25
C ARG A 356 15.96 -26.47 9.80
N PRO A 357 14.84 -25.84 10.14
CA PRO A 357 14.66 -24.42 9.89
C PRO A 357 15.67 -23.57 10.69
N ARG A 358 15.99 -22.39 10.17
CA ARG A 358 16.86 -21.39 10.80
C ARG A 358 16.13 -20.07 10.95
N LEU A 359 16.37 -19.40 12.08
CA LEU A 359 15.86 -18.07 12.38
C LEU A 359 17.05 -17.16 12.70
N LEU A 360 17.31 -16.20 11.84
CA LEU A 360 18.41 -15.26 11.95
C LEU A 360 17.85 -13.86 12.18
N LEU A 361 18.25 -13.21 13.27
CA LEU A 361 17.75 -11.88 13.63
C LEU A 361 18.85 -10.83 13.49
N ARG A 362 18.54 -9.69 12.86
CA ARG A 362 19.35 -8.47 12.96
C ARG A 362 18.70 -7.52 13.95
N ARG A 363 19.42 -7.18 15.02
CA ARG A 363 18.98 -6.18 16.00
C ARG A 363 19.39 -4.79 15.55
N ARG A 364 18.60 -3.78 15.88
CA ARG A 364 18.84 -2.39 15.52
C ARG A 364 20.18 -1.92 16.09
N GLY A 365 20.99 -1.27 15.26
CA GLY A 365 22.33 -0.81 15.63
C GLY A 365 23.39 -1.91 15.67
N ARG A 366 23.09 -3.12 15.18
CA ARG A 366 24.05 -4.21 14.99
C ARG A 366 24.00 -4.69 13.54
N ASP A 367 25.16 -4.89 12.93
CA ASP A 367 25.23 -5.36 11.54
C ASP A 367 25.13 -6.88 11.39
N ALA A 368 25.61 -7.62 12.39
CA ALA A 368 25.69 -9.09 12.35
C ALA A 368 24.33 -9.76 12.58
N LEU A 369 24.13 -10.90 11.92
CA LEU A 369 22.97 -11.77 12.15
C LEU A 369 23.18 -12.70 13.35
N GLU A 370 22.21 -12.72 14.27
CA GLU A 370 22.14 -13.62 15.42
C GLU A 370 21.36 -14.89 15.04
N ASP A 371 21.98 -16.08 15.13
CA ASP A 371 21.32 -17.37 14.88
C ASP A 371 20.56 -17.86 16.11
N ILE A 372 19.24 -17.80 16.05
CA ILE A 372 18.36 -18.18 17.15
C ILE A 372 18.04 -19.67 17.05
N PRO A 373 18.37 -20.47 18.09
CA PRO A 373 18.15 -21.90 18.06
C PRO A 373 16.66 -22.24 18.07
N LEU A 374 16.26 -23.03 17.09
CA LEU A 374 14.92 -23.57 16.92
C LEU A 374 14.86 -25.03 17.37
N ALA A 375 13.78 -25.41 18.06
CA ALA A 375 13.53 -26.78 18.50
C ALA A 375 12.25 -27.33 17.86
N LEU A 376 12.28 -28.56 17.32
CA LEU A 376 11.07 -29.24 16.86
C LEU A 376 10.25 -29.69 18.06
N THR A 377 9.14 -28.99 18.30
CA THR A 377 8.29 -29.28 19.47
C THR A 377 6.91 -29.76 19.09
N THR A 378 6.47 -29.65 17.84
CA THR A 378 5.11 -30.07 17.46
C THR A 378 5.07 -30.66 16.07
N VAL A 379 4.42 -31.82 15.95
CA VAL A 379 4.12 -32.47 14.68
C VAL A 379 2.61 -32.65 14.56
N TRP A 380 2.02 -32.05 13.54
CA TRP A 380 0.63 -32.28 13.17
C TRP A 380 0.54 -33.27 12.03
N PHE A 381 -0.21 -34.35 12.22
CA PHE A 381 -0.51 -35.33 11.18
C PHE A 381 -1.88 -35.05 10.56
N PHE A 382 -1.95 -35.07 9.23
CA PHE A 382 -3.17 -35.03 8.43
C PHE A 382 -3.22 -36.26 7.52
N PRO A 383 -3.51 -37.45 8.08
CA PRO A 383 -3.20 -38.73 7.43
C PRO A 383 -3.93 -38.90 6.10
N HIS A 384 -5.23 -38.58 6.05
CA HIS A 384 -6.07 -38.70 4.84
C HIS A 384 -5.73 -37.70 3.74
N ARG A 385 -4.93 -36.67 4.04
CA ARG A 385 -4.39 -35.74 3.04
C ARG A 385 -2.97 -36.12 2.60
N MET A 386 -2.35 -37.14 3.20
CA MET A 386 -0.95 -37.48 3.00
C MET A 386 0.00 -36.30 3.30
N ARG A 387 -0.27 -35.59 4.41
CA ARG A 387 0.48 -34.38 4.82
C ARG A 387 0.79 -34.37 6.31
N LEU A 388 1.84 -33.65 6.67
CA LEU A 388 2.13 -33.27 8.05
C LEU A 388 2.71 -31.84 8.13
N VAL A 389 2.55 -31.20 9.28
CA VAL A 389 3.15 -29.88 9.56
C VAL A 389 4.11 -30.01 10.73
N LEU A 390 5.35 -29.58 10.53
CA LEU A 390 6.37 -29.48 11.58
C LEU A 390 6.41 -28.06 12.10
N VAL A 391 6.37 -27.90 13.42
CA VAL A 391 6.46 -26.59 14.07
C VAL A 391 7.72 -26.54 14.93
N HIS A 392 8.65 -25.69 14.50
CA HIS A 392 9.87 -25.42 15.23
C HIS A 392 9.75 -24.13 16.00
N HIS A 393 9.98 -24.16 17.31
CA HIS A 393 9.85 -22.99 18.16
C HIS A 393 11.18 -22.46 18.65
N ALA A 394 11.24 -21.14 18.83
CA ALA A 394 12.31 -20.42 19.49
C ALA A 394 11.74 -19.41 20.48
N GLU A 395 12.59 -19.04 21.44
CA GLU A 395 12.33 -17.98 22.42
C GLU A 395 13.61 -17.15 22.54
N THR A 396 13.51 -15.83 22.39
CA THR A 396 14.65 -14.92 22.54
C THR A 396 14.24 -13.63 23.27
N PRO A 397 15.09 -13.02 24.11
CA PRO A 397 14.78 -11.72 24.71
C PRO A 397 14.69 -10.61 23.66
N ILE A 398 13.82 -9.63 23.91
CA ILE A 398 13.69 -8.40 23.12
C ILE A 398 13.73 -7.19 24.06
N GLU A 399 14.22 -6.06 23.55
CA GLU A 399 14.35 -4.83 24.34
C GLU A 399 13.04 -4.03 24.37
N GLU A 400 12.28 -4.07 23.27
CA GLU A 400 11.00 -3.39 23.14
C GLU A 400 9.84 -4.39 23.15
N GLU A 401 8.72 -4.01 23.77
CA GLU A 401 7.54 -4.89 23.98
C GLU A 401 6.96 -5.46 22.67
N ASP A 402 7.07 -4.70 21.57
CA ASP A 402 6.59 -5.06 20.24
C ASP A 402 7.70 -5.62 19.33
N GLY A 403 8.92 -5.80 19.85
CA GLY A 403 10.07 -6.31 19.10
C GLY A 403 10.67 -5.31 18.11
N ARG A 404 10.43 -4.00 18.29
CA ARG A 404 11.01 -2.93 17.44
C ARG A 404 12.53 -2.81 17.49
N ASP A 405 13.17 -3.46 18.45
CA ASP A 405 14.61 -3.66 18.50
C ASP A 405 15.10 -4.66 17.44
N ILE A 406 14.22 -5.44 16.82
CA ILE A 406 14.55 -6.35 15.72
C ILE A 406 14.24 -5.68 14.39
N GLU A 407 15.27 -5.46 13.60
CA GLU A 407 15.17 -4.80 12.30
C GLU A 407 14.84 -5.79 11.18
N VAL A 408 15.51 -6.95 11.19
CA VAL A 408 15.32 -8.01 10.19
C VAL A 408 15.13 -9.35 10.90
N ALA A 409 14.13 -10.12 10.48
CA ALA A 409 13.99 -11.54 10.80
C ALA A 409 14.10 -12.35 9.50
N MET A 410 15.17 -13.10 9.35
CA MET A 410 15.43 -13.95 8.20
C MET A 410 15.19 -15.43 8.54
N ILE A 411 14.37 -16.08 7.72
CA ILE A 411 13.95 -17.46 7.90
C ILE A 411 14.48 -18.26 6.72
N GLY A 412 15.13 -19.39 7.01
CA GLY A 412 15.58 -20.36 6.02
C GLY A 412 15.39 -21.78 6.53
N ALA A 413 15.85 -22.75 5.76
CA ALA A 413 15.90 -24.15 6.20
C ALA A 413 17.12 -24.86 5.63
N GLU A 414 17.59 -25.84 6.39
CA GLU A 414 18.70 -26.74 6.04
C GLU A 414 18.26 -28.18 6.33
N THR A 415 19.15 -29.17 6.11
CA THR A 415 18.88 -30.57 6.46
C THR A 415 19.86 -31.08 7.52
N ASN A 416 19.51 -32.15 8.23
CA ASN A 416 20.43 -32.79 9.17
C ASN A 416 21.72 -33.21 8.45
N GLY A 417 22.85 -32.60 8.83
CA GLY A 417 24.18 -32.86 8.27
C GLY A 417 24.69 -31.82 7.27
N THR A 418 23.86 -30.91 6.77
CA THR A 418 24.27 -29.78 5.93
C THR A 418 23.84 -28.46 6.57
N SER A 419 24.75 -27.49 6.66
CA SER A 419 24.40 -26.18 7.21
C SER A 419 25.28 -25.10 6.59
N ARG A 420 24.65 -24.18 5.86
CA ARG A 420 25.33 -22.98 5.35
C ARG A 420 25.76 -22.06 6.50
N PRO A 421 26.93 -21.40 6.44
CA PRO A 421 27.39 -20.49 7.49
C PRO A 421 26.49 -19.25 7.59
N VAL A 422 26.50 -18.56 8.74
CA VAL A 422 25.74 -17.29 8.92
C VAL A 422 26.13 -16.24 7.88
N SER A 423 27.40 -16.19 7.48
CA SER A 423 27.90 -15.25 6.47
C SER A 423 27.18 -15.37 5.11
N HIS A 424 26.77 -16.57 4.70
CA HIS A 424 25.95 -16.77 3.51
C HIS A 424 24.64 -15.99 3.60
N PHE A 425 23.97 -16.03 4.76
CA PHE A 425 22.72 -15.32 4.98
C PHE A 425 22.91 -13.82 5.11
N GLU A 426 24.05 -13.36 5.61
CA GLU A 426 24.41 -11.94 5.61
C GLU A 426 24.58 -11.39 4.18
N ASP A 427 25.18 -12.17 3.27
CA ASP A 427 25.26 -11.84 1.84
C ASP A 427 23.87 -11.81 1.18
N VAL A 428 23.02 -12.80 1.48
CA VAL A 428 21.62 -12.83 1.01
C VAL A 428 20.85 -11.61 1.53
N MET A 429 21.01 -11.26 2.80
CA MET A 429 20.36 -10.11 3.43
C MET A 429 20.77 -8.81 2.72
N ARG A 430 22.07 -8.62 2.49
CA ARG A 430 22.58 -7.43 1.76
C ARG A 430 21.98 -7.32 0.36
N ARG A 431 21.94 -8.42 -0.40
CA ARG A 431 21.29 -8.46 -1.73
C ARG A 431 19.79 -8.14 -1.67
N ARG A 432 19.07 -8.65 -0.67
CA ARG A 432 17.61 -8.41 -0.51
C ARG A 432 17.27 -7.03 0.04
N LEU A 433 18.21 -6.37 0.74
CA LEU A 433 18.06 -4.99 1.21
C LEU A 433 18.46 -3.95 0.15
N ASP A 434 19.05 -4.36 -0.97
CA ASP A 434 19.41 -3.46 -2.06
C ASP A 434 18.16 -2.75 -2.62
N PRO A 435 18.14 -1.40 -2.69
CA PRO A 435 16.97 -0.64 -3.14
C PRO A 435 16.52 -0.93 -4.58
N ASN A 436 17.45 -1.31 -5.45
CA ASN A 436 17.20 -1.44 -6.89
C ASN A 436 16.87 -2.88 -7.29
N THR A 437 17.55 -3.83 -6.67
CA THR A 437 17.51 -5.26 -7.03
C THR A 437 16.89 -6.14 -5.93
N GLY A 438 16.66 -5.59 -4.74
CA GLY A 438 16.20 -6.36 -3.57
C GLY A 438 14.85 -7.05 -3.77
N ALA A 439 13.91 -6.39 -4.47
CA ALA A 439 12.61 -6.99 -4.79
C ALA A 439 12.73 -8.22 -5.70
N VAL A 440 13.69 -8.21 -6.62
CA VAL A 440 13.96 -9.31 -7.55
C VAL A 440 14.75 -10.42 -6.84
N ALA A 441 15.73 -10.06 -6.02
CA ALA A 441 16.46 -11.01 -5.17
C ALA A 441 15.55 -11.71 -4.14
N ALA A 442 14.47 -11.07 -3.70
CA ALA A 442 13.53 -11.65 -2.75
C ALA A 442 12.78 -12.88 -3.28
N LEU A 443 12.65 -13.01 -4.62
CA LEU A 443 11.95 -14.12 -5.28
C LEU A 443 12.75 -15.42 -5.33
N ARG A 444 14.06 -15.39 -5.03
CA ARG A 444 14.94 -16.57 -5.05
C ARG A 444 14.89 -17.32 -3.73
N ASP A 445 14.01 -18.30 -3.64
CA ASP A 445 13.89 -19.11 -2.42
C ASP A 445 15.12 -20.01 -2.19
N ALA A 446 15.83 -20.39 -3.26
CA ALA A 446 17.06 -21.17 -3.22
C ALA A 446 18.18 -20.55 -2.34
N ASP A 447 18.20 -19.22 -2.24
CA ASP A 447 19.14 -18.49 -1.39
C ASP A 447 18.89 -18.76 0.11
N LEU A 448 17.66 -19.09 0.51
CA LEU A 448 17.23 -19.32 1.90
C LEU A 448 17.01 -20.81 2.22
N VAL A 449 16.74 -21.65 1.22
CA VAL A 449 16.44 -23.08 1.37
C VAL A 449 17.13 -23.86 0.24
N PRO A 450 17.73 -25.03 0.48
CA PRO A 450 18.27 -25.87 -0.58
C PRO A 450 17.22 -26.19 -1.65
N GLN A 451 17.59 -26.07 -2.93
CA GLN A 451 16.68 -26.29 -4.06
C GLN A 451 16.03 -27.68 -4.01
N GLU A 452 16.74 -28.69 -3.50
CA GLU A 452 16.21 -30.07 -3.43
C GLU A 452 14.97 -30.19 -2.52
N LEU A 453 14.78 -29.26 -1.58
CA LEU A 453 13.60 -29.24 -0.71
C LEU A 453 12.42 -28.50 -1.35
N LEU A 454 12.65 -27.64 -2.35
CA LEU A 454 11.60 -26.80 -2.96
C LEU A 454 10.85 -27.57 -4.05
N VAL A 455 9.96 -28.46 -3.61
CA VAL A 455 9.14 -29.30 -4.50
C VAL A 455 7.73 -28.71 -4.59
N PRO A 456 7.17 -28.51 -5.80
CA PRO A 456 5.77 -28.08 -5.95
C PRO A 456 4.79 -29.05 -5.29
N ASP A 457 3.69 -28.55 -4.73
CA ASP A 457 2.62 -29.40 -4.21
C ASP A 457 1.81 -29.97 -5.40
N PRO A 458 1.77 -31.31 -5.60
CA PRO A 458 1.06 -31.92 -6.73
C PRO A 458 -0.44 -31.56 -6.78
N THR A 459 -1.07 -31.30 -5.62
CA THR A 459 -2.48 -30.92 -5.58
C THR A 459 -2.71 -29.51 -6.12
N MET A 460 -1.80 -28.57 -5.84
CA MET A 460 -1.87 -27.22 -6.40
C MET A 460 -1.51 -27.20 -7.88
N GLU A 461 -0.53 -27.99 -8.31
CA GLU A 461 -0.20 -28.08 -9.75
C GLU A 461 -1.41 -28.55 -10.57
N ALA A 462 -2.16 -29.53 -10.07
CA ALA A 462 -3.40 -29.99 -10.71
C ALA A 462 -4.47 -28.89 -10.76
N GLU A 463 -4.68 -28.14 -9.68
CA GLU A 463 -5.65 -27.02 -9.65
C GLU A 463 -5.21 -25.87 -10.58
N MET A 464 -3.93 -25.51 -10.60
CA MET A 464 -3.38 -24.48 -11.49
C MET A 464 -3.46 -24.90 -12.95
N ALA A 465 -3.25 -26.18 -13.26
CA ALA A 465 -3.41 -26.73 -14.61
C ALA A 465 -4.87 -26.64 -15.10
N LEU A 466 -5.86 -26.78 -14.21
CA LEU A 466 -7.27 -26.54 -14.54
C LEU A 466 -7.57 -25.07 -14.88
N HIS A 467 -6.78 -24.12 -14.38
CA HIS A 467 -6.92 -22.69 -14.63
C HIS A 467 -6.02 -22.14 -15.74
N ALA A 468 -5.17 -22.97 -16.36
CA ALA A 468 -4.25 -22.63 -17.45
C ALA A 468 -4.96 -22.38 -18.81
N THR A 469 -6.05 -21.61 -18.78
CA THR A 469 -6.75 -21.09 -19.96
C THR A 469 -6.17 -19.75 -20.42
N GLU A 470 -5.35 -19.10 -19.58
CA GLU A 470 -4.63 -17.88 -19.91
C GLU A 470 -3.45 -18.18 -20.82
N GLY A 471 -3.58 -17.79 -22.09
CA GLY A 471 -2.55 -17.96 -23.11
C GLY A 471 -3.03 -18.67 -24.37
N LEU A 472 -4.16 -19.39 -24.34
CA LEU A 472 -4.68 -20.09 -25.52
C LEU A 472 -5.02 -19.15 -26.68
N ALA A 473 -5.57 -17.96 -26.39
CA ALA A 473 -5.84 -16.95 -27.42
C ALA A 473 -4.54 -16.39 -28.03
N TYR A 474 -3.51 -16.18 -27.21
CA TYR A 474 -2.19 -15.74 -27.66
C TYR A 474 -1.49 -16.84 -28.48
N ALA A 475 -1.48 -18.09 -27.99
CA ALA A 475 -0.90 -19.25 -28.67
C ALA A 475 -1.62 -19.56 -30.00
N ASN A 476 -2.95 -19.51 -30.03
CA ASN A 476 -3.72 -19.67 -31.27
C ASN A 476 -3.49 -18.50 -32.24
N GLY A 477 -3.37 -17.28 -31.72
CA GLY A 477 -3.00 -16.09 -32.49
C GLY A 477 -1.60 -16.21 -33.11
N ARG A 478 -0.61 -16.65 -32.33
CA ARG A 478 0.77 -16.93 -32.79
C ARG A 478 0.79 -18.01 -33.87
N ARG A 479 0.16 -19.16 -33.64
CA ARG A 479 0.09 -20.25 -34.64
C ARG A 479 -0.55 -19.79 -35.95
N ARG A 480 -1.58 -18.94 -35.87
CA ARG A 480 -2.20 -18.33 -37.05
C ARG A 480 -1.23 -17.38 -37.75
N LEU A 481 -0.53 -16.53 -37.01
CA LEU A 481 0.44 -15.59 -37.56
C LEU A 481 1.65 -16.31 -38.18
N GLU A 482 2.14 -17.39 -37.57
CA GLU A 482 3.20 -18.26 -38.10
C GLU A 482 2.78 -18.89 -39.43
N LYS A 483 1.55 -19.41 -39.49
CA LYS A 483 0.99 -19.97 -40.71
C LYS A 483 0.81 -18.91 -41.80
N GLU A 484 0.22 -17.75 -41.48
CA GLU A 484 0.04 -16.64 -42.43
C GLU A 484 1.40 -16.07 -42.91
N THR A 485 2.40 -15.99 -42.03
CA THR A 485 3.76 -15.55 -42.38
C THR A 485 4.43 -16.56 -43.30
N ALA A 486 4.31 -17.86 -43.02
CA ALA A 486 4.82 -18.92 -43.88
C ALA A 486 4.14 -18.93 -45.26
N GLU A 487 2.81 -18.76 -45.31
CA GLU A 487 2.03 -18.68 -46.54
C GLU A 487 2.43 -17.46 -47.39
N ARG A 488 2.58 -16.28 -46.78
CA ARG A 488 3.01 -15.06 -47.49
C ARG A 488 4.44 -15.18 -47.99
N ARG A 489 5.35 -15.78 -47.23
CA ARG A 489 6.73 -16.03 -47.68
C ARG A 489 6.78 -17.04 -48.82
N ALA A 490 5.97 -18.10 -48.78
CA ALA A 490 5.82 -19.04 -49.88
C ALA A 490 5.21 -18.39 -51.13
N MET A 491 4.30 -17.44 -50.95
CA MET A 491 3.72 -16.65 -52.05
C MET A 491 4.77 -15.75 -52.70
N VAL A 492 5.61 -15.05 -51.92
CA VAL A 492 6.74 -14.28 -52.46
C VAL A 492 7.72 -15.18 -53.22
N ALA A 493 8.01 -16.37 -52.69
CA ALA A 493 8.83 -17.37 -53.39
C ALA A 493 8.23 -17.79 -54.74
N SER A 494 6.90 -17.89 -54.82
CA SER A 494 6.19 -18.28 -56.06
C SER A 494 6.29 -17.25 -57.19
N TYR A 495 6.61 -15.99 -56.85
CA TYR A 495 6.90 -14.93 -57.81
C TYR A 495 8.39 -14.87 -58.22
N GLY A 496 9.21 -15.84 -57.79
CA GLY A 496 10.63 -15.89 -58.12
C GLY A 496 11.51 -14.91 -57.35
N LEU A 497 10.98 -14.30 -56.29
CA LEU A 497 11.67 -13.34 -55.42
C LEU A 497 12.15 -14.03 -54.14
N ASP A 498 13.31 -13.62 -53.59
CA ASP A 498 13.82 -14.17 -52.34
C ASP A 498 12.89 -13.81 -51.16
N PRO A 499 12.28 -14.80 -50.48
CA PRO A 499 11.39 -14.55 -49.34
C PRO A 499 12.07 -13.97 -48.10
N ASP A 500 13.38 -14.16 -47.92
CA ASP A 500 14.12 -13.56 -46.80
C ASP A 500 14.36 -12.06 -47.02
N GLU A 501 14.45 -11.59 -48.28
CA GLU A 501 14.62 -10.18 -48.63
C GLU A 501 13.29 -9.44 -48.87
N HIS A 502 12.32 -10.09 -49.54
CA HIS A 502 11.06 -9.45 -49.97
C HIS A 502 9.81 -9.96 -49.25
N GLY A 503 9.94 -11.01 -48.43
CA GLY A 503 8.84 -11.56 -47.64
C GLY A 503 8.78 -10.99 -46.22
N PRO A 504 7.65 -11.17 -45.51
CA PRO A 504 7.56 -10.78 -44.11
C PRO A 504 8.60 -11.54 -43.27
N LYS A 505 9.27 -10.86 -42.33
CA LYS A 505 10.32 -11.45 -41.48
C LYS A 505 9.83 -12.71 -40.77
N ARG A 506 10.71 -13.71 -40.62
CA ARG A 506 10.40 -14.90 -39.82
C ARG A 506 10.14 -14.49 -38.38
N LEU A 507 9.10 -15.07 -37.78
CA LEU A 507 8.83 -14.88 -36.36
C LEU A 507 9.95 -15.54 -35.56
N GLU A 508 10.44 -14.82 -34.55
CA GLU A 508 11.45 -15.34 -33.65
C GLU A 508 10.88 -16.51 -32.80
N PRO A 509 11.73 -17.51 -32.49
CA PRO A 509 11.35 -18.57 -31.56
C PRO A 509 10.84 -17.97 -30.25
N GLU A 510 9.79 -18.55 -29.68
CA GLU A 510 9.30 -18.10 -28.38
C GLU A 510 10.36 -18.39 -27.32
N GLU A 511 10.85 -17.33 -26.66
CA GLU A 511 11.71 -17.51 -25.50
C GLU A 511 10.88 -18.14 -24.37
N ARG A 512 11.41 -19.21 -23.78
CA ARG A 512 10.78 -19.85 -22.62
C ARG A 512 10.65 -18.79 -21.52
N THR A 513 9.45 -18.65 -20.96
CA THR A 513 9.24 -17.84 -19.76
C THR A 513 10.22 -18.32 -18.68
N PRO A 514 11.10 -17.45 -18.15
CA PRO A 514 12.02 -17.84 -17.09
C PRO A 514 11.23 -18.27 -15.85
N THR A 515 11.75 -19.25 -15.11
CA THR A 515 11.17 -19.58 -13.79
C THR A 515 11.40 -18.44 -12.81
N LEU A 516 10.68 -18.43 -11.68
CA LEU A 516 10.84 -17.42 -10.63
C LEU A 516 12.31 -17.30 -10.14
N ASP A 517 13.03 -18.42 -10.05
CA ASP A 517 14.44 -18.45 -9.65
C ASP A 517 15.40 -17.93 -10.73
N GLU A 518 15.07 -18.16 -12.00
CA GLU A 518 15.82 -17.69 -13.18
C GLU A 518 15.58 -16.21 -13.49
N LEU A 519 14.45 -15.66 -13.02
CA LEU A 519 13.97 -14.32 -13.32
C LEU A 519 15.01 -13.22 -13.06
N PRO A 520 15.78 -13.21 -11.95
CA PRO A 520 16.77 -12.17 -11.73
C PRO A 520 17.88 -12.16 -12.79
N ALA A 521 18.42 -13.35 -13.12
CA ALA A 521 19.47 -13.46 -14.14
C ALA A 521 18.94 -13.15 -15.55
N HIS A 522 17.65 -13.38 -15.78
CA HIS A 522 16.98 -12.98 -17.03
C HIS A 522 16.78 -11.46 -17.10
N ILE A 523 16.33 -10.82 -16.02
CA ILE A 523 16.21 -9.36 -15.94
C ILE A 523 17.59 -8.70 -16.13
N ASP A 524 18.63 -9.20 -15.47
CA ASP A 524 19.99 -8.69 -15.63
C ASP A 524 20.47 -8.82 -17.08
N ARG A 525 20.19 -9.96 -17.74
CA ARG A 525 20.47 -10.15 -19.16
C ARG A 525 19.69 -9.17 -20.04
N ILE A 526 18.40 -8.96 -19.79
CA ILE A 526 17.57 -8.01 -20.57
C ILE A 526 18.08 -6.59 -20.39
N LEU A 527 18.45 -6.20 -19.17
CA LEU A 527 18.99 -4.87 -18.90
C LEU A 527 20.33 -4.68 -19.61
N ALA A 528 21.25 -5.65 -19.49
CA ALA A 528 22.53 -5.63 -20.18
C ALA A 528 22.37 -5.68 -21.72
N GLU A 529 21.42 -6.46 -22.22
CA GLU A 529 21.09 -6.51 -23.64
C GLU A 529 20.48 -5.19 -24.13
N GLY A 530 19.61 -4.57 -23.35
CA GLY A 530 19.10 -3.24 -23.63
C GLY A 530 20.20 -2.18 -23.63
N GLU A 531 21.23 -2.32 -22.81
CA GLU A 531 22.43 -1.47 -22.86
C GLU A 531 23.29 -1.75 -24.09
N ARG A 532 23.49 -3.03 -24.46
CA ARG A 532 24.18 -3.41 -25.70
C ARG A 532 23.44 -2.91 -26.93
N GLN A 533 22.14 -3.11 -27.03
CA GLN A 533 21.31 -2.62 -28.12
C GLN A 533 21.30 -1.09 -28.18
N LYS A 534 21.29 -0.40 -27.04
CA LYS A 534 21.49 1.06 -27.02
C LYS A 534 22.86 1.41 -27.59
N ALA A 535 23.92 0.73 -27.16
CA ALA A 535 25.29 0.95 -27.61
C ALA A 535 25.46 0.68 -29.12
N GLU A 536 24.95 -0.46 -29.60
CA GLU A 536 24.89 -0.84 -31.01
C GLU A 536 24.03 0.12 -31.82
N HIS A 537 22.88 0.57 -31.31
CA HIS A 537 22.07 1.59 -31.98
C HIS A 537 22.79 2.94 -32.01
N THR A 538 23.54 3.34 -30.97
CA THR A 538 24.44 4.50 -31.04
C THR A 538 25.57 4.31 -32.05
N ALA A 539 26.15 3.11 -32.15
CA ALA A 539 27.22 2.82 -33.10
C ALA A 539 26.69 2.78 -34.55
N TRP A 540 25.55 2.14 -34.78
CA TRP A 540 24.80 2.10 -36.03
C TRP A 540 24.38 3.50 -36.47
N ARG A 541 23.92 4.34 -35.53
CA ARG A 541 23.68 5.76 -35.78
C ARG A 541 24.98 6.44 -36.20
N ALA A 542 26.05 6.33 -35.41
CA ALA A 542 27.35 6.93 -35.72
C ALA A 542 27.94 6.48 -37.08
N GLU A 543 27.66 5.26 -37.52
CA GLU A 543 28.08 4.74 -38.82
C GLU A 543 27.22 5.28 -39.97
N ARG A 544 25.88 5.35 -39.78
CA ARG A 544 24.96 6.01 -40.71
C ARG A 544 25.24 7.50 -40.84
N ASP A 545 25.64 8.09 -39.72
CA ASP A 545 26.03 9.48 -39.58
C ASP A 545 27.27 9.75 -40.46
N ARG A 546 28.30 8.88 -40.43
CA ARG A 546 29.45 8.93 -41.35
C ARG A 546 29.09 8.71 -42.82
N GLU A 547 28.22 7.75 -43.14
CA GLU A 547 27.76 7.54 -44.52
C GLU A 547 27.01 8.76 -45.09
N LEU A 548 26.19 9.41 -44.26
CA LEU A 548 25.49 10.63 -44.64
C LEU A 548 26.45 11.82 -44.80
N GLU A 549 27.52 11.86 -43.99
CA GLU A 549 28.60 12.83 -44.06
C GLU A 549 29.39 12.72 -45.38
N ASP A 550 29.68 11.50 -45.83
CA ASP A 550 30.32 11.22 -47.13
C ASP A 550 29.41 11.55 -48.33
N LEU A 551 28.09 11.42 -48.18
CA LEU A 551 27.09 11.77 -49.21
C LEU A 551 26.85 13.30 -49.34
N LEU A 552 27.22 14.08 -48.33
CA LEU A 552 26.95 15.53 -48.24
C LEU A 552 28.20 16.39 -48.53
N THR A 553 29.02 16.02 -49.53
CA THR A 553 30.15 16.83 -49.99
C THR A 553 29.70 17.93 -50.97
N GLY A 554 28.99 18.95 -50.48
CA GLY A 554 28.63 20.16 -51.24
C GLY A 554 28.76 21.43 -50.39
N PRO A 555 29.10 22.61 -50.97
CA PRO A 555 29.45 23.81 -50.21
C PRO A 555 28.30 24.50 -49.45
N GLU A 556 27.04 24.07 -49.62
CA GLU A 556 25.89 24.73 -48.98
C GLU A 556 25.33 24.01 -47.73
N MET A 557 25.53 22.69 -47.58
CA MET A 557 24.89 21.89 -46.53
C MET A 557 25.80 20.79 -45.99
N THR A 558 26.33 21.01 -44.78
CA THR A 558 27.20 20.08 -44.04
C THR A 558 26.40 19.17 -43.11
N TYR A 559 26.96 18.01 -42.80
CA TYR A 559 26.38 17.04 -41.87
C TYR A 559 26.09 17.63 -40.46
N GLU A 560 26.98 18.50 -39.97
CA GLU A 560 26.80 19.25 -38.72
C GLU A 560 25.56 20.16 -38.76
N LYS A 561 25.31 20.88 -39.86
CA LYS A 561 24.10 21.71 -40.01
C LYS A 561 22.81 20.88 -40.01
N LEU A 562 22.83 19.70 -40.62
CA LEU A 562 21.68 18.78 -40.69
C LEU A 562 21.38 18.12 -39.33
N GLN A 563 22.41 17.83 -38.53
CA GLN A 563 22.24 17.41 -37.14
C GLN A 563 21.68 18.55 -36.26
N GLU A 564 22.18 19.78 -36.42
CA GLU A 564 21.67 20.96 -35.72
C GLU A 564 20.19 21.22 -36.04
N GLU A 565 19.79 21.12 -37.31
CA GLU A 565 18.39 21.34 -37.74
C GLU A 565 17.43 20.23 -37.26
N ARG A 566 17.89 18.97 -37.16
CA ARG A 566 17.05 17.86 -36.64
C ARG A 566 17.00 17.79 -35.12
N ALA A 567 18.02 18.31 -34.43
CA ALA A 567 18.06 18.43 -32.98
C ALA A 567 17.27 19.65 -32.47
N GLN A 568 17.07 20.66 -33.33
CA GLN A 568 16.25 21.82 -33.01
C GLN A 568 14.80 21.39 -32.79
N LYS A 569 14.27 21.73 -31.61
CA LYS A 569 12.84 21.61 -31.39
C LYS A 569 12.16 22.65 -32.29
N PRO A 570 10.89 22.43 -32.70
CA PRO A 570 10.13 23.50 -33.31
C PRO A 570 10.20 24.73 -32.40
N ALA A 571 10.48 25.89 -32.99
CA ALA A 571 10.68 27.14 -32.27
C ALA A 571 9.55 28.11 -32.59
N GLY A 572 8.85 28.57 -31.55
CA GLY A 572 7.77 29.53 -31.67
C GLY A 572 6.45 28.97 -32.23
N PRO A 573 5.51 29.86 -32.59
CA PRO A 573 4.12 29.48 -32.84
C PRO A 573 3.90 28.70 -34.15
N PRO A 574 2.81 27.93 -34.24
CA PRO A 574 2.45 27.24 -35.48
C PRO A 574 2.24 28.25 -36.62
N THR A 575 2.78 27.92 -37.79
CA THR A 575 2.73 28.78 -39.00
C THR A 575 1.41 28.66 -39.77
N PHE A 576 0.67 27.56 -39.57
CA PHE A 576 -0.60 27.33 -40.23
C PHE A 576 -1.68 28.28 -39.69
N THR A 577 -2.35 28.98 -40.62
CA THR A 577 -3.58 29.74 -40.35
C THR A 577 -4.61 29.44 -41.43
N ALA A 578 -5.89 29.39 -41.10
CA ALA A 578 -6.96 29.14 -42.07
C ALA A 578 -7.00 30.25 -43.14
N ALA A 579 -6.78 31.51 -42.73
CA ALA A 579 -6.67 32.65 -43.64
C ALA A 579 -5.45 32.53 -44.57
N GLY A 580 -4.29 32.13 -44.03
CA GLY A 580 -3.09 31.90 -44.83
C GLY A 580 -3.26 30.77 -45.84
N LYS A 581 -3.86 29.64 -45.44
CA LYS A 581 -4.13 28.52 -46.36
C LYS A 581 -5.10 28.90 -47.47
N ARG A 582 -6.11 29.69 -47.14
CA ARG A 582 -7.02 30.27 -48.13
C ARG A 582 -6.28 31.19 -49.10
N MET A 583 -5.45 32.09 -48.60
CA MET A 583 -4.67 33.02 -49.43
C MET A 583 -3.68 32.28 -50.34
N GLU A 584 -3.05 31.22 -49.86
CA GLU A 584 -2.17 30.33 -50.65
C GLU A 584 -2.94 29.71 -51.83
N LEU A 585 -4.15 29.21 -51.58
CA LEU A 585 -5.00 28.63 -52.62
C LEU A 585 -5.56 29.69 -53.60
N GLU A 586 -5.91 30.88 -53.10
CA GLU A 586 -6.32 32.03 -53.94
C GLU A 586 -5.17 32.49 -54.85
N LEU A 587 -3.94 32.52 -54.33
CA LEU A 587 -2.74 32.84 -55.10
C LEU A 587 -2.43 31.76 -56.13
N LEU A 588 -2.53 30.48 -55.75
CA LEU A 588 -2.37 29.36 -56.67
C LEU A 588 -3.40 29.43 -57.81
N ALA A 589 -4.67 29.67 -57.49
CA ALA A 589 -5.72 29.87 -58.49
C ALA A 589 -5.44 31.07 -59.41
N ALA A 590 -4.88 32.16 -58.88
CA ALA A 590 -4.46 33.31 -59.68
C ALA A 590 -3.28 32.97 -60.62
N GLN A 591 -2.29 32.20 -60.15
CA GLN A 591 -1.15 31.76 -60.94
C GLN A 591 -1.55 30.78 -62.05
N MET A 592 -2.44 29.82 -61.75
CA MET A 592 -2.97 28.87 -62.74
C MET A 592 -3.69 29.60 -63.87
N ARG A 593 -4.53 30.59 -63.52
CA ARG A 593 -5.21 31.45 -64.51
C ARG A 593 -4.22 32.26 -65.35
N ALA A 594 -3.16 32.80 -64.75
CA ALA A 594 -2.11 33.52 -65.47
C ALA A 594 -1.30 32.61 -66.41
N ALA A 595 -1.17 31.32 -66.09
CA ALA A 595 -0.48 30.32 -66.89
C ALA A 595 -1.39 29.60 -67.93
N GLY A 596 -2.69 29.93 -67.99
CA GLY A 596 -3.65 29.30 -68.90
C GLY A 596 -4.09 27.88 -68.49
N ALA A 597 -3.91 27.49 -67.23
CA ALA A 597 -4.36 26.22 -66.67
C ALA A 597 -5.75 26.34 -66.00
N ASP A 598 -6.52 25.24 -65.95
CA ASP A 598 -7.85 25.15 -65.33
C ASP A 598 -7.76 25.15 -63.79
N ASP A 599 -8.47 26.05 -63.11
CA ASP A 599 -8.49 26.21 -61.65
C ASP A 599 -9.79 25.72 -60.97
N ALA A 600 -10.70 25.05 -61.69
CA ALA A 600 -12.01 24.64 -61.19
C ALA A 600 -11.95 23.83 -59.88
N ASP A 601 -11.00 22.89 -59.75
CA ASP A 601 -10.83 22.08 -58.54
C ASP A 601 -10.38 22.92 -57.33
N VAL A 602 -9.51 23.91 -57.54
CA VAL A 602 -9.06 24.83 -56.49
C VAL A 602 -10.20 25.73 -56.02
N GLN A 603 -11.04 26.21 -56.96
CA GLN A 603 -12.25 26.98 -56.63
C GLN A 603 -13.28 26.16 -55.87
N ASN A 604 -13.43 24.86 -56.18
CA ASN A 604 -14.30 23.96 -55.42
C ASN A 604 -13.82 23.83 -53.97
N ILE A 605 -12.50 23.67 -53.75
CA ILE A 605 -11.91 23.60 -52.41
C ILE A 605 -12.07 24.93 -51.66
N LEU A 606 -11.84 26.08 -52.32
CA LEU A 606 -11.99 27.41 -51.72
C LEU A 606 -13.44 27.69 -51.28
N ASN A 607 -14.42 27.21 -52.04
CA ASN A 607 -15.85 27.44 -51.78
C ASN A 607 -16.49 26.36 -50.87
N ASP A 608 -15.80 25.26 -50.59
CA ASP A 608 -16.30 24.19 -49.71
C ASP A 608 -16.33 24.64 -48.25
N ARG A 609 -17.54 24.76 -47.70
CA ARG A 609 -17.77 25.12 -46.29
C ARG A 609 -17.23 24.08 -45.31
N ALA A 610 -17.25 22.79 -45.66
CA ALA A 610 -16.73 21.74 -44.80
C ALA A 610 -15.20 21.86 -44.67
N MET A 611 -14.52 22.18 -45.78
CA MET A 611 -13.08 22.41 -45.81
C MET A 611 -12.69 23.66 -45.01
N GLN A 612 -13.44 24.75 -45.13
CA GLN A 612 -13.23 25.97 -44.34
C GLN A 612 -13.38 25.71 -42.83
N SER A 613 -14.40 24.95 -42.42
CA SER A 613 -14.57 24.53 -41.03
C SER A 613 -13.39 23.68 -40.56
N LEU A 614 -12.93 22.74 -41.38
CA LEU A 614 -11.82 21.86 -41.07
C LEU A 614 -10.51 22.63 -40.86
N TRP A 615 -10.23 23.66 -41.66
CA TRP A 615 -9.06 24.52 -41.45
C TRP A 615 -9.17 25.38 -40.19
N GLN A 616 -10.35 25.88 -39.87
CA GLN A 616 -10.59 26.63 -38.62
C GLN A 616 -10.40 25.74 -37.40
N ASP A 617 -10.94 24.51 -37.43
CA ASP A 617 -10.78 23.52 -36.37
C ASP A 617 -9.31 23.11 -36.22
N ALA A 618 -8.59 22.91 -37.33
CA ALA A 618 -7.16 22.61 -37.30
C ALA A 618 -6.32 23.77 -36.72
N GLU A 619 -6.59 25.02 -37.12
CA GLU A 619 -5.93 26.20 -36.55
C GLU A 619 -6.20 26.31 -35.04
N GLN A 620 -7.45 26.11 -34.61
CA GLN A 620 -7.80 26.17 -33.19
C GLN A 620 -7.13 25.04 -32.39
N GLN A 621 -7.08 23.82 -32.93
CA GLN A 621 -6.36 22.70 -32.31
C GLN A 621 -4.86 22.99 -32.16
N LEU A 622 -4.22 23.56 -33.19
CA LEU A 622 -2.81 23.95 -33.13
C LEU A 622 -2.58 25.08 -32.11
N ARG A 623 -3.46 26.08 -32.07
CA ARG A 623 -3.41 27.17 -31.06
C ARG A 623 -3.57 26.63 -29.65
N ASP A 624 -4.53 25.75 -29.41
CA ASP A 624 -4.78 25.14 -28.10
C ASP A 624 -3.61 24.25 -27.67
N ALA A 625 -3.08 23.44 -28.59
CA ALA A 625 -1.90 22.62 -28.33
C ALA A 625 -0.69 23.49 -28.00
N TYR A 626 -0.41 24.51 -28.80
CA TYR A 626 0.70 25.45 -28.56
C TYR A 626 0.54 26.17 -27.22
N GLN A 627 -0.67 26.61 -26.88
CA GLN A 627 -0.95 27.25 -25.61
C GLN A 627 -0.64 26.33 -24.41
N GLN A 628 -0.78 25.02 -24.54
CA GLN A 628 -0.48 24.06 -23.46
C GLN A 628 0.98 23.60 -23.42
N THR A 629 1.71 23.65 -24.54
CA THR A 629 3.04 23.00 -24.69
C THR A 629 4.17 23.92 -25.13
N ALA A 630 3.95 25.22 -25.30
CA ALA A 630 5.00 26.16 -25.75
C ALA A 630 6.29 26.08 -24.91
N GLN A 631 6.19 25.86 -23.60
CA GLN A 631 7.33 25.70 -22.67
C GLN A 631 8.17 24.43 -22.89
N GLU A 632 7.68 23.48 -23.69
CA GLU A 632 8.42 22.25 -24.07
C GLU A 632 9.26 22.44 -25.35
N GLN A 633 8.96 23.50 -26.11
CA GLN A 633 9.58 23.91 -27.38
C GLN A 633 10.76 24.87 -27.15
N ASP A 634 11.51 25.18 -28.21
CA ASP A 634 12.54 26.22 -28.15
C ASP A 634 11.88 27.62 -28.21
N PRO A 635 12.43 28.64 -27.52
CA PRO A 635 11.84 29.99 -27.51
C PRO A 635 11.73 30.57 -28.92
N ALA A 636 10.64 31.30 -29.21
CA ALA A 636 10.52 31.99 -30.48
C ALA A 636 11.71 32.95 -30.74
N PRO A 637 12.25 32.97 -31.97
CA PRO A 637 13.39 33.81 -32.31
C PRO A 637 13.01 35.30 -32.28
N ARG A 638 14.02 36.16 -32.04
CA ARG A 638 13.83 37.61 -32.09
C ARG A 638 13.35 38.07 -33.46
N VAL A 639 12.37 38.97 -33.48
CA VAL A 639 11.86 39.54 -34.73
C VAL A 639 12.88 40.44 -35.42
N ALA A 640 12.81 40.53 -36.74
CA ALA A 640 13.59 41.48 -37.52
C ALA A 640 13.19 42.94 -37.22
N ALA A 641 14.12 43.87 -37.40
CA ALA A 641 13.95 45.28 -37.04
C ALA A 641 12.74 45.97 -37.69
N PHE A 642 12.39 45.62 -38.93
CA PHE A 642 11.21 46.18 -39.61
C PHE A 642 9.91 45.77 -38.90
N ARG A 643 9.80 44.50 -38.49
CA ARG A 643 8.64 43.97 -37.78
C ARG A 643 8.55 44.52 -36.36
N GLN A 644 9.71 44.72 -35.72
CA GLN A 644 9.80 45.43 -34.43
C GLN A 644 9.21 46.85 -34.53
N GLN A 645 9.56 47.61 -35.58
CA GLN A 645 9.02 48.96 -35.80
C GLN A 645 7.52 48.96 -36.12
N GLU A 646 7.05 48.02 -36.94
CA GLU A 646 5.62 47.86 -37.25
C GLU A 646 4.80 47.59 -36.00
N ILE A 647 5.24 46.64 -35.17
CA ILE A 647 4.57 46.28 -33.92
C ILE A 647 4.62 47.46 -32.93
N ALA A 648 5.75 48.16 -32.80
CA ALA A 648 5.86 49.33 -31.93
C ALA A 648 4.91 50.48 -32.37
N ALA A 649 4.81 50.75 -33.67
CA ALA A 649 3.88 51.76 -34.21
C ALA A 649 2.41 51.38 -33.96
N ASN A 650 2.10 50.09 -34.11
CA ASN A 650 0.77 49.55 -33.85
C ASN A 650 0.40 49.61 -32.36
N LEU A 651 1.33 49.36 -31.44
CA LEU A 651 1.10 49.44 -29.99
C LEU A 651 0.84 50.89 -29.51
N ALA A 652 1.39 51.90 -30.19
CA ALA A 652 1.11 53.31 -29.90
C ALA A 652 -0.36 53.71 -30.19
N SER A 653 -1.08 52.93 -31.01
CA SER A 653 -2.45 53.25 -31.44
C SER A 653 -3.54 53.05 -30.38
N GLN A 654 -3.19 52.61 -29.16
CA GLN A 654 -4.13 52.33 -28.08
C GLN A 654 -5.29 51.41 -28.49
N ARG A 655 -5.04 50.42 -29.35
CA ARG A 655 -6.03 49.41 -29.77
C ARG A 655 -5.88 48.12 -28.95
N ASP A 656 -6.95 47.34 -28.89
CA ASP A 656 -6.96 45.96 -28.36
C ASP A 656 -6.41 44.96 -29.39
N TRP A 657 -5.72 43.91 -28.92
CA TRP A 657 -5.02 42.92 -29.75
C TRP A 657 -5.29 41.47 -29.30
N PRO A 658 -6.56 41.02 -29.25
CA PRO A 658 -6.84 39.62 -29.00
C PRO A 658 -6.19 38.77 -30.11
N ARG A 659 -5.58 37.65 -29.73
CA ARG A 659 -4.88 36.73 -30.65
C ARG A 659 -3.68 37.33 -31.40
N GLY A 660 -3.15 38.47 -30.94
CA GLY A 660 -1.98 39.13 -31.53
C GLY A 660 -0.70 38.28 -31.42
N ASN A 661 0.22 38.40 -32.38
CA ASN A 661 1.51 37.72 -32.37
C ASN A 661 2.64 38.72 -32.12
N PHE A 662 3.19 38.64 -30.91
CA PHE A 662 4.28 39.45 -30.38
C PHE A 662 5.49 38.57 -29.98
N CYS A 663 5.59 37.36 -30.52
CA CYS A 663 6.69 36.45 -30.22
C CYS A 663 8.04 37.08 -30.57
N GLY A 664 9.02 37.00 -29.67
CA GLY A 664 10.38 37.51 -29.89
C GLY A 664 10.52 39.04 -30.03
N VAL A 665 9.49 39.82 -29.70
CA VAL A 665 9.49 41.29 -29.79
C VAL A 665 10.11 41.91 -28.53
N ASP A 666 10.83 43.03 -28.70
CA ASP A 666 11.29 43.88 -27.59
C ASP A 666 10.20 44.87 -27.18
N LEU A 667 9.61 44.66 -26.01
CA LEU A 667 8.52 45.44 -25.42
C LEU A 667 8.89 45.99 -24.04
N ARG A 668 10.19 46.22 -23.81
CA ARG A 668 10.69 46.71 -22.52
C ARG A 668 10.08 48.06 -22.17
N GLY A 669 9.54 48.16 -20.96
CA GLY A 669 8.92 49.39 -20.43
C GLY A 669 7.65 49.87 -21.15
N VAL A 670 7.09 49.09 -22.09
CA VAL A 670 5.89 49.48 -22.84
C VAL A 670 4.66 49.49 -21.92
N ASP A 671 3.75 50.45 -22.15
CA ASP A 671 2.46 50.52 -21.47
C ASP A 671 1.36 49.77 -22.24
N LEU A 672 0.99 48.62 -21.71
CA LEU A 672 -0.08 47.74 -22.16
C LEU A 672 -1.21 47.64 -21.12
N SER A 673 -1.32 48.61 -20.21
CA SER A 673 -2.31 48.58 -19.15
C SER A 673 -3.75 48.61 -19.68
N GLY A 674 -4.61 47.80 -19.07
CA GLY A 674 -6.02 47.67 -19.41
C GLY A 674 -6.35 47.08 -20.79
N ARG A 675 -5.33 46.68 -21.57
CA ARG A 675 -5.50 46.17 -22.94
C ARG A 675 -6.11 44.78 -22.96
N ASP A 676 -6.91 44.49 -24.00
CA ASP A 676 -7.27 43.11 -24.33
C ASP A 676 -6.18 42.46 -25.19
N LEU A 677 -5.49 41.49 -24.59
CA LEU A 677 -4.42 40.67 -25.14
C LEU A 677 -4.76 39.18 -24.99
N SER A 678 -6.06 38.85 -24.91
CA SER A 678 -6.51 37.48 -24.71
C SER A 678 -6.07 36.60 -25.88
N GLU A 679 -5.57 35.39 -25.58
CA GLU A 679 -5.01 34.44 -26.55
C GLU A 679 -3.84 34.99 -27.40
N ALA A 680 -3.22 36.11 -27.01
CA ALA A 680 -2.05 36.65 -27.69
C ALA A 680 -0.80 35.80 -27.40
N TRP A 681 0.17 35.85 -28.32
CA TRP A 681 1.44 35.15 -28.20
C TRP A 681 2.59 36.12 -27.95
N PHE A 682 3.32 35.89 -26.87
CA PHE A 682 4.49 36.61 -26.39
C PHE A 682 5.66 35.64 -26.15
N ASP A 683 5.67 34.48 -26.79
CA ASP A 683 6.73 33.49 -26.60
C ASP A 683 8.10 34.12 -26.92
N GLY A 684 9.04 34.02 -25.99
CA GLY A 684 10.37 34.63 -26.09
C GLY A 684 10.42 36.18 -26.14
N ALA A 685 9.30 36.88 -25.93
CA ALA A 685 9.25 38.35 -25.95
C ALA A 685 9.96 38.95 -24.71
N ASP A 686 10.48 40.17 -24.86
CA ASP A 686 11.09 40.92 -23.76
C ASP A 686 10.13 42.01 -23.25
N LEU A 687 9.44 41.73 -22.16
CA LEU A 687 8.50 42.59 -21.45
C LEU A 687 9.09 43.13 -20.14
N THR A 688 10.42 43.20 -20.02
CA THR A 688 11.08 43.67 -18.80
C THR A 688 10.60 45.08 -18.44
N GLY A 689 10.09 45.25 -17.22
CA GLY A 689 9.55 46.53 -16.74
C GLY A 689 8.29 47.03 -17.45
N ALA A 690 7.63 46.22 -18.30
CA ALA A 690 6.40 46.61 -18.98
C ALA A 690 5.23 46.82 -18.00
N ASN A 691 4.30 47.71 -18.34
CA ASN A 691 3.08 47.94 -17.58
C ASN A 691 1.90 47.18 -18.20
N LEU A 692 1.52 46.06 -17.60
CA LEU A 692 0.39 45.20 -17.95
C LEU A 692 -0.72 45.28 -16.88
N THR A 693 -0.77 46.36 -16.09
CA THR A 693 -1.75 46.56 -15.02
C THR A 693 -3.17 46.45 -15.59
N GLY A 694 -3.99 45.54 -15.07
CA GLY A 694 -5.36 45.31 -15.51
C GLY A 694 -5.53 44.78 -16.94
N ALA A 695 -4.46 44.33 -17.60
CA ALA A 695 -4.54 43.74 -18.94
C ALA A 695 -5.29 42.40 -18.91
N ARG A 696 -6.02 42.08 -19.98
CA ARG A 696 -6.64 40.77 -20.17
C ARG A 696 -5.71 39.90 -21.00
N LEU A 697 -5.11 38.90 -20.37
CA LEU A 697 -4.14 37.95 -20.93
C LEU A 697 -4.66 36.51 -20.82
N GLY A 698 -5.99 36.35 -20.76
CA GLY A 698 -6.63 35.04 -20.66
C GLY A 698 -6.16 34.13 -21.79
N ARG A 699 -5.63 32.95 -21.46
CA ARG A 699 -5.06 31.98 -22.39
C ARG A 699 -3.91 32.50 -23.28
N ALA A 700 -3.28 33.63 -22.92
CA ALA A 700 -2.10 34.13 -23.64
C ALA A 700 -0.91 33.17 -23.47
N VAL A 701 0.01 33.16 -24.43
CA VAL A 701 1.25 32.36 -24.39
C VAL A 701 2.42 33.28 -24.13
N LEU A 702 2.88 33.32 -22.88
CA LEU A 702 4.02 34.06 -22.37
C LEU A 702 5.19 33.10 -22.03
N ALA A 703 5.23 31.92 -22.65
CA ALA A 703 6.31 30.96 -22.45
C ALA A 703 7.66 31.63 -22.78
N HIS A 704 8.71 31.34 -22.00
CA HIS A 704 10.04 31.93 -22.19
C HIS A 704 10.13 33.47 -22.19
N ALA A 705 9.05 34.19 -21.88
CA ALA A 705 9.04 35.64 -21.89
C ALA A 705 9.88 36.21 -20.74
N ARG A 706 10.56 37.34 -20.98
CA ARG A 706 11.23 38.11 -19.92
C ARG A 706 10.26 39.14 -19.37
N LEU A 707 9.77 38.94 -18.16
CA LEU A 707 8.80 39.77 -17.44
C LEU A 707 9.39 40.33 -16.14
N ALA A 708 10.72 40.32 -15.99
CA ALA A 708 11.39 40.81 -14.80
C ALA A 708 10.95 42.26 -14.51
N GLN A 709 10.59 42.55 -13.26
CA GLN A 709 10.11 43.85 -12.80
C GLN A 709 8.85 44.39 -13.54
N ALA A 710 8.12 43.55 -14.29
CA ALA A 710 6.88 43.98 -14.95
C ALA A 710 5.74 44.23 -13.93
N ARG A 711 4.82 45.13 -14.29
CA ARG A 711 3.61 45.44 -13.49
C ARG A 711 2.40 44.73 -14.08
N LEU A 712 1.96 43.64 -13.47
CA LEU A 712 0.78 42.82 -13.81
C LEU A 712 -0.34 42.96 -12.76
N ASP A 713 -0.37 44.06 -12.01
CA ASP A 713 -1.36 44.28 -10.95
C ASP A 713 -2.79 44.19 -11.52
N GLY A 714 -3.62 43.30 -10.98
CA GLY A 714 -5.01 43.10 -11.42
C GLY A 714 -5.17 42.52 -12.83
N ALA A 715 -4.11 42.01 -13.46
CA ALA A 715 -4.19 41.38 -14.77
C ALA A 715 -4.96 40.06 -14.72
N ASP A 716 -5.71 39.75 -15.79
CA ASP A 716 -6.36 38.45 -15.97
C ASP A 716 -5.46 37.53 -16.77
N LEU A 717 -4.81 36.58 -16.11
CA LEU A 717 -3.92 35.56 -16.66
C LEU A 717 -4.57 34.17 -16.61
N ALA A 718 -5.91 34.09 -16.55
CA ALA A 718 -6.60 32.81 -16.45
C ALA A 718 -6.25 31.90 -17.63
N GLY A 719 -5.73 30.71 -17.34
CA GLY A 719 -5.26 29.76 -18.32
C GLY A 719 -4.06 30.23 -19.15
N ALA A 720 -3.38 31.33 -18.81
CA ALA A 720 -2.19 31.77 -19.54
C ALA A 720 -1.03 30.78 -19.35
N ASN A 721 -0.16 30.67 -20.36
CA ASN A 721 1.06 29.87 -20.27
C ASN A 721 2.27 30.77 -20.04
N LEU A 722 2.81 30.72 -18.82
CA LEU A 722 4.00 31.43 -18.34
C LEU A 722 5.16 30.45 -18.10
N GLY A 723 5.13 29.26 -18.70
CA GLY A 723 6.16 28.24 -18.49
C GLY A 723 7.53 28.76 -18.92
N ARG A 724 8.54 28.55 -18.07
CA ARG A 724 9.91 29.08 -18.24
C ARG A 724 10.02 30.61 -18.36
N ALA A 725 8.98 31.37 -18.05
CA ALA A 725 9.04 32.82 -18.05
C ALA A 725 9.86 33.35 -16.86
N ASP A 726 10.54 34.47 -17.04
CA ASP A 726 11.24 35.18 -15.97
C ASP A 726 10.38 36.31 -15.42
N LEU A 727 9.72 36.10 -14.29
CA LEU A 727 8.90 37.07 -13.57
C LEU A 727 9.60 37.59 -12.30
N SER A 728 10.93 37.52 -12.26
CA SER A 728 11.69 37.94 -11.07
C SER A 728 11.39 39.40 -10.69
N GLY A 729 11.01 39.61 -9.44
CA GLY A 729 10.61 40.93 -8.92
C GLY A 729 9.37 41.57 -9.56
N ALA A 730 8.58 40.83 -10.36
CA ALA A 730 7.36 41.35 -10.97
C ALA A 730 6.26 41.61 -9.91
N SER A 731 5.37 42.57 -10.18
CA SER A 731 4.19 42.84 -9.35
C SER A 731 2.95 42.23 -9.98
N LEU A 732 2.40 41.17 -9.38
CA LEU A 732 1.17 40.49 -9.80
C LEU A 732 0.07 40.64 -8.74
N ARG A 733 -0.03 41.81 -8.10
CA ARG A 733 -0.97 42.02 -6.99
C ARG A 733 -2.40 41.88 -7.48
N ARG A 734 -3.18 41.02 -6.84
CA ARG A 734 -4.58 40.73 -7.22
C ARG A 734 -4.75 40.24 -8.67
N ALA A 735 -3.71 39.69 -9.28
CA ALA A 735 -3.82 39.06 -10.59
C ALA A 735 -4.63 37.76 -10.50
N VAL A 736 -5.27 37.37 -11.60
CA VAL A 736 -6.05 36.13 -11.71
C VAL A 736 -5.24 35.11 -12.51
N LEU A 737 -4.71 34.08 -11.86
CA LEU A 737 -3.89 33.03 -12.48
C LEU A 737 -4.58 31.65 -12.46
N GLY A 738 -5.92 31.63 -12.42
CA GLY A 738 -6.68 30.38 -12.39
C GLY A 738 -6.36 29.49 -13.59
N GLY A 739 -5.88 28.28 -13.36
CA GLY A 739 -5.47 27.34 -14.41
C GLY A 739 -4.24 27.75 -15.23
N ALA A 740 -3.48 28.76 -14.81
CA ALA A 740 -2.27 29.18 -15.51
C ALA A 740 -1.16 28.11 -15.42
N ILE A 741 -0.30 28.05 -16.44
CA ILE A 741 0.85 27.15 -16.50
C ILE A 741 2.10 27.94 -16.13
N LEU A 742 2.72 27.66 -15.00
CA LEU A 742 3.92 28.36 -14.49
C LEU A 742 5.10 27.39 -14.32
N ASP A 743 5.05 26.24 -14.99
CA ASP A 743 6.08 25.21 -14.90
C ASP A 743 7.46 25.78 -15.26
N HIS A 744 8.46 25.57 -14.39
CA HIS A 744 9.81 26.12 -14.49
C HIS A 744 9.93 27.66 -14.54
N ALA A 745 8.86 28.41 -14.24
CA ALA A 745 8.92 29.87 -14.21
C ALA A 745 9.75 30.38 -13.02
N ASN A 746 10.36 31.56 -13.18
CA ASN A 746 11.06 32.26 -12.10
C ASN A 746 10.18 33.37 -11.52
N LEU A 747 9.65 33.19 -10.31
CA LEU A 747 8.87 34.19 -9.57
C LEU A 747 9.63 34.73 -8.36
N SER A 748 10.95 34.56 -8.33
CA SER A 748 11.77 34.96 -7.17
C SER A 748 11.63 36.46 -6.88
N GLY A 749 11.30 36.81 -5.64
CA GLY A 749 11.05 38.19 -5.21
C GLY A 749 9.78 38.85 -5.80
N ALA A 750 8.94 38.12 -6.53
CA ALA A 750 7.70 38.66 -7.08
C ALA A 750 6.63 38.92 -5.99
N SER A 751 5.70 39.82 -6.27
CA SER A 751 4.58 40.15 -5.37
C SER A 751 3.25 39.66 -5.95
N LEU A 752 2.76 38.52 -5.49
CA LEU A 752 1.45 37.93 -5.79
C LEU A 752 0.40 38.22 -4.70
N ARG A 753 0.57 39.29 -3.93
CA ARG A 753 -0.33 39.66 -2.84
C ARG A 753 -1.79 39.72 -3.31
N GLY A 754 -2.66 38.92 -2.69
CA GLY A 754 -4.08 38.83 -3.02
C GLY A 754 -4.41 38.24 -4.39
N ALA A 755 -3.46 37.60 -5.07
CA ALA A 755 -3.68 36.92 -6.35
C ALA A 755 -4.48 35.62 -6.16
N THR A 756 -5.15 35.15 -7.22
CA THR A 756 -5.85 33.86 -7.23
C THR A 756 -5.10 32.87 -8.13
N LEU A 757 -4.73 31.70 -7.58
CA LEU A 757 -3.96 30.66 -8.27
C LEU A 757 -4.71 29.32 -8.34
N GLU A 758 -6.04 29.35 -8.32
CA GLU A 758 -6.87 28.15 -8.32
C GLU A 758 -6.54 27.23 -9.52
N GLY A 759 -6.10 26.01 -9.24
CA GLY A 759 -5.70 25.04 -10.26
C GLY A 759 -4.48 25.42 -11.11
N ALA A 760 -3.68 26.41 -10.70
CA ALA A 760 -2.44 26.76 -11.40
C ALA A 760 -1.40 25.62 -11.28
N ARG A 761 -0.60 25.43 -12.33
CA ARG A 761 0.49 24.45 -12.37
C ARG A 761 1.83 25.13 -12.02
N LEU A 762 2.49 24.65 -10.98
CA LEU A 762 3.70 25.26 -10.40
C LEU A 762 4.87 24.26 -10.30
N THR A 763 4.97 23.35 -11.27
CA THR A 763 5.99 22.29 -11.26
C THR A 763 7.38 22.90 -11.46
N GLU A 764 8.32 22.62 -10.56
CA GLU A 764 9.69 23.14 -10.63
C GLU A 764 9.78 24.68 -10.74
N THR A 765 8.77 25.41 -10.28
CA THR A 765 8.76 26.87 -10.24
C THR A 765 9.68 27.38 -9.11
N MET A 766 10.34 28.51 -9.33
CA MET A 766 11.13 29.19 -8.28
C MET A 766 10.28 30.29 -7.63
N LEU A 767 9.95 30.13 -6.35
CA LEU A 767 9.13 31.06 -5.55
C LEU A 767 9.92 31.59 -4.33
N THR A 768 11.23 31.71 -4.48
CA THR A 768 12.11 32.18 -3.40
C THR A 768 11.82 33.65 -3.08
N ASP A 769 11.63 33.96 -1.79
CA ASP A 769 11.31 35.31 -1.30
C ASP A 769 10.07 35.95 -1.96
N THR A 770 9.13 35.15 -2.47
CA THR A 770 7.91 35.63 -3.11
C THR A 770 6.84 36.01 -2.07
N ASP A 771 6.13 37.12 -2.29
CA ASP A 771 5.00 37.57 -1.44
C ASP A 771 3.65 37.08 -1.98
N LEU A 772 3.10 36.05 -1.34
CA LEU A 772 1.77 35.48 -1.53
C LEU A 772 0.77 35.93 -0.42
N ALA A 773 1.02 37.02 0.30
CA ALA A 773 0.15 37.42 1.39
C ALA A 773 -1.30 37.64 0.93
N GLY A 774 -2.26 37.00 1.61
CA GLY A 774 -3.69 37.03 1.26
C GLY A 774 -4.05 36.41 -0.09
N ALA A 775 -3.14 35.69 -0.75
CA ALA A 775 -3.45 34.98 -1.99
C ALA A 775 -4.38 33.78 -1.75
N VAL A 776 -5.07 33.33 -2.81
CA VAL A 776 -5.98 32.18 -2.76
C VAL A 776 -5.41 31.05 -3.62
N LEU A 777 -5.09 29.92 -2.99
CA LEU A 777 -4.50 28.72 -3.57
C LEU A 777 -5.38 27.51 -3.22
N ASN A 778 -6.36 27.23 -4.05
CA ASN A 778 -7.22 26.05 -3.90
C ASN A 778 -6.82 25.01 -4.93
N ASP A 779 -6.67 23.76 -4.47
CA ASP A 779 -6.42 22.59 -5.32
C ASP A 779 -5.13 22.74 -6.17
N VAL A 780 -4.10 23.39 -5.60
CA VAL A 780 -2.78 23.60 -6.21
C VAL A 780 -1.83 22.47 -5.82
N GLN A 781 -0.87 22.17 -6.71
CA GLN A 781 0.19 21.20 -6.43
C GLN A 781 1.56 21.89 -6.60
N PHE A 782 2.32 21.91 -5.51
CA PHE A 782 3.73 22.26 -5.49
C PHE A 782 4.53 20.96 -5.59
N ILE A 783 5.23 20.77 -6.70
CA ILE A 783 6.04 19.57 -6.98
C ILE A 783 7.42 20.05 -7.37
N ASN A 784 8.43 19.70 -6.56
CA ASN A 784 9.81 20.12 -6.74
C ASN A 784 9.97 21.65 -6.82
N THR A 785 9.08 22.38 -6.15
CA THR A 785 9.05 23.84 -6.14
C THR A 785 9.90 24.36 -5.00
N ASN A 786 10.68 25.43 -5.19
CA ASN A 786 11.42 26.04 -4.09
C ASN A 786 10.58 27.17 -3.44
N LEU A 787 10.17 26.99 -2.19
CA LEU A 787 9.38 27.95 -1.40
C LEU A 787 10.18 28.63 -0.28
N THR A 788 11.51 28.61 -0.35
CA THR A 788 12.39 29.21 0.65
C THR A 788 12.13 30.71 0.79
N GLY A 789 11.94 31.20 2.03
CA GLY A 789 11.70 32.62 2.32
C GLY A 789 10.34 33.16 1.86
N LEU A 790 9.46 32.31 1.31
CA LEU A 790 8.13 32.69 0.86
C LEU A 790 7.31 33.33 1.98
N SER A 791 6.58 34.42 1.70
CA SER A 791 5.54 34.93 2.60
C SER A 791 4.14 34.60 2.08
N ALA A 792 3.44 33.67 2.73
CA ALA A 792 2.04 33.35 2.48
C ALA A 792 1.15 33.81 3.65
N SER A 793 1.51 34.92 4.31
CA SER A 793 0.79 35.40 5.49
C SER A 793 -0.67 35.74 5.17
N GLY A 794 -1.61 35.21 5.96
CA GLY A 794 -3.04 35.40 5.72
C GLY A 794 -3.59 34.80 4.41
N ALA A 795 -2.82 33.96 3.70
CA ALA A 795 -3.27 33.32 2.48
C ALA A 795 -4.32 32.23 2.76
N GLU A 796 -5.19 31.97 1.79
CA GLU A 796 -6.13 30.85 1.80
C GLU A 796 -5.57 29.70 0.95
N ILE A 797 -5.15 28.61 1.60
CA ILE A 797 -4.53 27.45 0.99
C ILE A 797 -5.35 26.21 1.34
N GLN A 798 -6.15 25.70 0.42
CA GLN A 798 -7.02 24.55 0.70
C GLN A 798 -6.72 23.40 -0.25
N ARG A 799 -6.70 22.18 0.31
CA ARG A 799 -6.49 20.93 -0.46
C ARG A 799 -5.26 21.00 -1.37
N THR A 800 -4.19 21.64 -0.88
CA THR A 800 -2.95 21.82 -1.63
C THR A 800 -1.96 20.72 -1.28
N LEU A 801 -1.24 20.24 -2.28
CA LEU A 801 -0.16 19.26 -2.12
C LEU A 801 1.19 19.98 -2.17
N PHE A 802 2.05 19.69 -1.19
CA PHE A 802 3.47 20.03 -1.18
C PHE A 802 4.26 18.73 -1.27
N LEU A 803 4.96 18.52 -2.38
CA LEU A 803 5.75 17.33 -2.66
C LEU A 803 7.20 17.73 -2.92
N GLU A 804 8.12 17.18 -2.12
CA GLU A 804 9.57 17.39 -2.30
C GLU A 804 9.92 18.88 -2.43
N THR A 805 9.32 19.68 -1.55
CA THR A 805 9.32 21.15 -1.60
C THR A 805 10.08 21.71 -0.38
N PRO A 806 11.21 22.42 -0.58
CA PRO A 806 11.90 23.14 0.48
C PRO A 806 11.07 24.32 1.00
N LEU A 807 10.94 24.43 2.33
CA LEU A 807 10.08 25.40 3.02
C LEU A 807 10.85 26.23 4.06
N ASP A 808 12.17 26.30 3.95
CA ASP A 808 13.01 27.03 4.91
C ASP A 808 12.67 28.52 4.93
N GLY A 809 12.42 29.06 6.13
CA GLY A 809 12.01 30.46 6.31
C GLY A 809 10.63 30.81 5.75
N ALA A 810 9.84 29.83 5.27
CA ALA A 810 8.51 30.10 4.75
C ALA A 810 7.57 30.59 5.88
N ASN A 811 6.84 31.66 5.61
CA ASN A 811 5.94 32.32 6.55
C ASN A 811 4.48 32.11 6.17
N PHE A 812 3.79 31.27 6.93
CA PHE A 812 2.37 30.98 6.86
C PHE A 812 1.58 31.63 8.01
N ALA A 813 2.09 32.70 8.63
CA ALA A 813 1.43 33.33 9.77
C ALA A 813 -0.01 33.77 9.41
N SER A 814 -0.97 33.41 10.26
CA SER A 814 -2.42 33.66 10.07
C SER A 814 -3.01 33.10 8.77
N ALA A 815 -2.31 32.23 8.05
CA ALA A 815 -2.82 31.59 6.84
C ALA A 815 -3.80 30.47 7.18
N ARG A 816 -4.63 30.10 6.21
CA ARG A 816 -5.57 28.97 6.32
C ARG A 816 -5.09 27.83 5.45
N LEU A 817 -4.44 26.80 6.01
CA LEU A 817 -3.88 25.62 5.32
C LEU A 817 -4.72 24.35 5.56
N VAL A 818 -6.04 24.45 5.40
CA VAL A 818 -6.95 23.37 5.78
C VAL A 818 -6.90 22.21 4.79
N GLU A 819 -6.82 20.98 5.31
CA GLU A 819 -6.78 19.74 4.51
C GLU A 819 -5.61 19.65 3.51
N SER A 820 -4.55 20.43 3.71
CA SER A 820 -3.35 20.38 2.88
C SER A 820 -2.42 19.22 3.27
N VAL A 821 -1.61 18.76 2.32
CA VAL A 821 -0.74 17.58 2.48
C VAL A 821 0.70 17.97 2.17
N PHE A 822 1.60 17.60 3.08
CA PHE A 822 3.05 17.75 2.95
C PHE A 822 3.66 16.37 2.87
N LEU A 823 4.45 16.14 1.82
CA LEU A 823 5.07 14.86 1.51
C LEU A 823 6.56 15.09 1.24
N LYS A 824 7.43 14.45 2.03
CA LYS A 824 8.90 14.61 1.94
C LYS A 824 9.38 16.07 1.92
N CYS A 825 8.76 16.90 2.76
CA CYS A 825 9.11 18.32 2.87
C CYS A 825 10.08 18.56 4.02
N GLU A 826 11.00 19.50 3.83
CA GLU A 826 11.99 19.92 4.82
C GLU A 826 11.83 21.41 5.14
N ALA A 827 11.81 21.72 6.44
CA ALA A 827 11.74 23.07 6.97
C ALA A 827 12.47 23.17 8.32
N ALA A 828 13.40 24.11 8.44
CA ALA A 828 14.13 24.41 9.67
C ALA A 828 13.60 25.64 10.43
N SER A 829 12.86 26.52 9.75
CA SER A 829 12.45 27.83 10.29
C SER A 829 11.11 28.32 9.76
N MET A 830 10.21 27.39 9.42
CA MET A 830 8.86 27.72 8.96
C MET A 830 8.03 28.33 10.11
N ASP A 831 7.33 29.42 9.83
CA ASP A 831 6.47 30.12 10.78
C ASP A 831 4.98 29.95 10.41
N CYS A 832 4.23 29.24 11.24
CA CYS A 832 2.79 29.01 11.10
C CYS A 832 1.98 29.75 12.18
N THR A 833 2.53 30.82 12.78
CA THR A 833 1.92 31.50 13.93
C THR A 833 0.49 31.96 13.63
N GLY A 834 -0.48 31.50 14.42
CA GLY A 834 -1.89 31.85 14.28
C GLY A 834 -2.59 31.23 13.04
N ALA A 835 -1.94 30.30 12.34
CA ALA A 835 -2.52 29.66 11.15
C ALA A 835 -3.64 28.66 11.51
N ASP A 836 -4.60 28.49 10.61
CA ASP A 836 -5.61 27.44 10.67
C ASP A 836 -5.18 26.26 9.78
N MET A 837 -4.61 25.23 10.41
CA MET A 837 -4.05 24.04 9.77
C MET A 837 -4.82 22.77 10.14
N ARG A 838 -6.14 22.90 10.33
CA ARG A 838 -7.00 21.74 10.65
C ARG A 838 -6.90 20.68 9.56
N LYS A 839 -6.82 19.42 10.00
CA LYS A 839 -6.73 18.23 9.13
C LYS A 839 -5.53 18.24 8.16
N VAL A 840 -4.50 19.03 8.45
CA VAL A 840 -3.25 18.99 7.69
C VAL A 840 -2.58 17.62 7.88
N ARG A 841 -1.88 17.14 6.85
CA ARG A 841 -1.14 15.87 6.92
C ARG A 841 0.31 16.10 6.56
N PHE A 842 1.20 15.78 7.48
CA PHE A 842 2.61 15.60 7.22
C PHE A 842 2.87 14.10 7.13
N VAL A 843 3.35 13.64 5.99
CA VAL A 843 3.53 12.22 5.70
C VAL A 843 4.87 11.99 5.03
N GLU A 844 5.42 10.79 5.18
CA GLU A 844 6.60 10.31 4.46
C GLU A 844 7.83 11.23 4.57
N GLY A 845 8.60 11.11 5.65
CA GLY A 845 9.93 11.73 5.75
C GLY A 845 9.95 13.25 5.99
N CYS A 846 8.82 13.86 6.36
CA CYS A 846 8.79 15.29 6.71
C CYS A 846 9.70 15.64 7.91
N ARG A 847 10.51 16.68 7.73
CA ARG A 847 11.40 17.25 8.76
C ARG A 847 11.03 18.71 9.00
N LEU A 848 10.64 19.03 10.22
CA LEU A 848 10.11 20.32 10.65
C LEU A 848 10.87 20.86 11.88
N ASP A 849 12.10 20.41 12.12
CA ASP A 849 12.88 20.77 13.30
C ASP A 849 13.00 22.30 13.45
N GLY A 850 12.76 22.86 14.64
CA GLY A 850 12.86 24.29 14.90
C GLY A 850 11.71 25.17 14.38
N CYS A 851 10.67 24.58 13.79
CA CYS A 851 9.52 25.34 13.26
C CYS A 851 8.61 25.92 14.36
N ARG A 852 7.86 26.97 14.01
CA ARG A 852 6.97 27.70 14.92
C ARG A 852 5.48 27.45 14.57
N PHE A 853 4.74 26.89 15.52
CA PHE A 853 3.30 26.61 15.49
C PHE A 853 2.55 27.35 16.62
N VAL A 854 2.98 28.57 16.96
CA VAL A 854 2.41 29.35 18.07
C VAL A 854 0.98 29.79 17.75
N ARG A 855 0.02 29.53 18.64
CA ARG A 855 -1.41 29.81 18.43
C ARG A 855 -1.99 29.17 17.15
N THR A 856 -1.36 28.12 16.64
CA THR A 856 -1.80 27.43 15.42
C THR A 856 -2.91 26.44 15.74
N ASN A 857 -3.92 26.35 14.88
CA ASN A 857 -4.96 25.33 14.98
C ASN A 857 -4.59 24.10 14.14
N LEU A 858 -4.14 23.05 14.83
CA LEU A 858 -3.74 21.75 14.28
C LEU A 858 -4.75 20.65 14.69
N ALA A 859 -6.01 21.00 14.94
CA ALA A 859 -7.02 19.98 15.27
C ALA A 859 -7.17 18.97 14.12
N GLU A 860 -7.28 17.69 14.48
CA GLU A 860 -7.33 16.54 13.57
C GLU A 860 -6.11 16.43 12.60
N ALA A 861 -5.00 17.10 12.90
CA ALA A 861 -3.79 17.00 12.10
C ALA A 861 -3.09 15.63 12.24
N ASN A 862 -2.39 15.21 11.20
CA ASN A 862 -1.52 14.04 11.23
C ASN A 862 -0.06 14.50 11.16
N LEU A 863 0.69 14.24 12.23
CA LEU A 863 2.12 14.47 12.38
C LEU A 863 2.83 13.16 12.81
N ARG A 864 2.29 12.01 12.42
CA ARG A 864 2.85 10.71 12.75
C ARG A 864 4.26 10.58 12.18
N GLU A 865 5.20 10.11 12.99
CA GLU A 865 6.61 9.85 12.60
C GLU A 865 7.39 11.10 12.14
N VAL A 866 6.83 12.31 12.30
CA VAL A 866 7.49 13.57 11.89
C VAL A 866 8.66 13.89 12.82
N ALA A 867 9.76 14.36 12.24
CA ALA A 867 10.85 14.99 12.99
C ALA A 867 10.51 16.48 13.23
N ALA A 868 10.25 16.86 14.48
CA ALA A 868 9.83 18.22 14.87
C ALA A 868 10.48 18.60 16.21
N GLN A 869 11.79 18.41 16.32
CA GLN A 869 12.56 18.71 17.53
C GLN A 869 12.74 20.22 17.71
N GLY A 870 12.70 20.69 18.96
CA GLY A 870 12.87 22.11 19.28
C GLY A 870 11.79 23.04 18.72
N CYS A 871 10.64 22.51 18.29
CA CYS A 871 9.54 23.29 17.75
C CYS A 871 8.76 24.03 18.85
N ASP A 872 8.15 25.16 18.50
CA ASP A 872 7.30 25.94 19.42
C ASP A 872 5.82 25.80 19.08
N PHE A 873 5.07 25.08 19.91
CA PHE A 873 3.62 24.90 19.84
C PHE A 873 2.87 25.73 20.89
N THR A 874 3.46 26.81 21.43
CA THR A 874 2.81 27.60 22.49
C THR A 874 1.39 28.04 22.09
N ASP A 875 0.41 27.81 22.97
CA ASP A 875 -1.02 28.11 22.77
C ASP A 875 -1.65 27.40 21.54
N ALA A 876 -1.04 26.32 21.02
CA ALA A 876 -1.58 25.57 19.88
C ALA A 876 -2.78 24.68 20.26
N ILE A 877 -3.60 24.37 19.26
CA ILE A 877 -4.74 23.46 19.38
C ILE A 877 -4.40 22.17 18.64
N LEU A 878 -4.32 21.06 19.36
CA LEU A 878 -4.00 19.71 18.88
C LEU A 878 -5.13 18.71 19.15
N ASP A 879 -6.37 19.17 19.32
CA ASP A 879 -7.51 18.29 19.58
C ASP A 879 -7.63 17.23 18.48
N ASP A 880 -7.72 15.95 18.89
CA ASP A 880 -7.82 14.80 17.99
C ASP A 880 -6.65 14.65 16.99
N ALA A 881 -5.53 15.35 17.20
CA ALA A 881 -4.33 15.21 16.37
C ALA A 881 -3.58 13.89 16.65
N ASP A 882 -2.91 13.35 15.64
CA ASP A 882 -2.05 12.17 15.75
C ASP A 882 -0.57 12.56 15.62
N LEU A 883 0.15 12.48 16.74
CA LEU A 883 1.59 12.72 16.86
C LEU A 883 2.33 11.43 17.26
N SER A 884 1.74 10.26 17.00
CA SER A 884 2.34 8.97 17.35
C SER A 884 3.71 8.82 16.69
N ASP A 885 4.71 8.37 17.45
CA ASP A 885 6.11 8.19 17.03
C ASP A 885 6.83 9.47 16.54
N ALA A 886 6.21 10.65 16.67
CA ALA A 886 6.85 11.91 16.35
C ALA A 886 8.08 12.16 17.25
N LYS A 887 9.05 12.95 16.74
CA LYS A 887 10.22 13.39 17.50
C LYS A 887 10.04 14.84 17.91
N LEU A 888 9.69 15.07 19.17
CA LEU A 888 9.38 16.37 19.76
C LEU A 888 10.33 16.70 20.93
N ALA A 889 11.54 16.13 20.93
CA ALA A 889 12.52 16.39 21.97
C ALA A 889 12.88 17.89 22.01
N GLY A 890 12.92 18.46 23.21
CA GLY A 890 13.18 19.89 23.45
C GLY A 890 12.08 20.84 22.95
N SER A 891 10.97 20.33 22.43
CA SER A 891 9.89 21.17 21.89
C SER A 891 9.07 21.83 23.01
N ARG A 892 8.53 23.01 22.73
CA ARG A 892 7.74 23.81 23.66
C ARG A 892 6.25 23.66 23.36
N LEU A 893 5.54 22.92 24.20
CA LEU A 893 4.09 22.69 24.16
C LEU A 893 3.42 23.37 25.36
N LEU A 894 3.68 24.66 25.59
CA LEU A 894 3.11 25.44 26.69
C LEU A 894 1.67 25.87 26.35
N HIS A 895 0.72 25.73 27.29
CA HIS A 895 -0.70 26.12 27.12
C HIS A 895 -1.41 25.45 25.94
N VAL A 896 -0.92 24.29 25.52
CA VAL A 896 -1.50 23.54 24.41
C VAL A 896 -2.81 22.90 24.87
N ARG A 897 -3.79 22.87 23.97
CA ARG A 897 -5.00 22.06 24.12
C ARG A 897 -4.90 20.85 23.21
N ALA A 898 -4.68 19.66 23.77
CA ALA A 898 -4.45 18.40 23.06
C ALA A 898 -5.42 17.29 23.53
N ARG A 899 -6.72 17.58 23.50
CA ARG A 899 -7.75 16.64 23.97
C ARG A 899 -7.89 15.49 22.99
N ARG A 900 -7.91 14.25 23.49
CA ARG A 900 -7.96 13.02 22.68
C ARG A 900 -6.86 12.91 21.62
N ALA A 901 -5.79 13.70 21.75
CA ALA A 901 -4.63 13.62 20.88
C ALA A 901 -3.85 12.32 21.14
N ARG A 902 -3.14 11.83 20.12
CA ARG A 902 -2.32 10.63 20.21
C ARG A 902 -0.84 11.00 20.25
N PHE A 903 -0.15 10.51 21.27
CA PHE A 903 1.30 10.63 21.47
C PHE A 903 1.92 9.25 21.74
N VAL A 904 1.43 8.21 21.05
CA VAL A 904 1.86 6.83 21.30
C VAL A 904 3.31 6.64 20.80
N VAL A 905 4.23 6.22 21.69
CA VAL A 905 5.68 6.13 21.39
C VAL A 905 6.34 7.46 20.98
N THR A 906 5.72 8.61 21.29
CA THR A 906 6.28 9.92 20.94
C THR A 906 7.49 10.25 21.81
N ASP A 907 8.53 10.81 21.22
CA ASP A 907 9.71 11.31 21.94
C ASP A 907 9.45 12.75 22.39
N LEU A 908 9.27 12.95 23.69
CA LEU A 908 8.98 14.23 24.35
C LEU A 908 10.07 14.55 25.39
N ARG A 909 11.29 14.03 25.20
CA ARG A 909 12.40 14.29 26.11
C ARG A 909 12.69 15.79 26.20
N ASP A 910 12.89 16.29 27.42
CA ASP A 910 13.18 17.70 27.68
C ASP A 910 12.13 18.69 27.14
N ALA A 911 10.95 18.21 26.74
CA ALA A 911 9.88 19.05 26.21
C ALA A 911 9.16 19.81 27.34
N ILE A 912 8.64 20.99 27.04
CA ILE A 912 7.89 21.82 27.99
C ILE A 912 6.40 21.62 27.74
N LEU A 913 5.70 20.84 28.58
CA LEU A 913 4.26 20.56 28.46
C LEU A 913 3.44 21.31 29.53
N ALA A 914 4.05 22.29 30.20
CA ALA A 914 3.45 22.95 31.35
C ALA A 914 2.14 23.66 31.00
N ARG A 915 1.19 23.64 31.95
CA ARG A 915 -0.11 24.33 31.86
C ARG A 915 -0.94 23.96 30.61
N SER A 916 -0.76 22.73 30.11
CA SER A 916 -1.44 22.22 28.92
C SER A 916 -2.54 21.21 29.28
N ASP A 917 -3.51 21.04 28.39
CA ASP A 917 -4.68 20.16 28.55
C ASP A 917 -4.57 18.92 27.67
N PHE A 918 -4.20 17.79 28.27
CA PHE A 918 -4.11 16.46 27.66
C PHE A 918 -5.28 15.56 28.06
N MET A 919 -6.46 16.14 28.31
CA MET A 919 -7.66 15.37 28.63
C MET A 919 -7.92 14.26 27.61
N GLN A 920 -8.03 13.01 28.07
CA GLN A 920 -8.26 11.82 27.26
C GLN A 920 -7.18 11.55 26.19
N ALA A 921 -6.00 12.16 26.30
CA ALA A 921 -4.90 11.90 25.38
C ALA A 921 -4.36 10.47 25.54
N LEU A 922 -3.93 9.87 24.42
CA LEU A 922 -3.30 8.56 24.39
C LEU A 922 -1.80 8.71 24.27
N MET A 923 -1.08 8.64 25.40
CA MET A 923 0.36 8.83 25.50
C MET A 923 1.09 7.52 25.83
N ALA A 924 0.46 6.38 25.57
CA ALA A 924 1.04 5.08 25.90
C ALA A 924 2.45 4.94 25.28
N ARG A 925 3.43 4.57 26.11
CA ARG A 925 4.84 4.38 25.74
C ARG A 925 5.60 5.64 25.29
N ALA A 926 5.06 6.84 25.50
CA ALA A 926 5.81 8.09 25.25
C ALA A 926 7.07 8.21 26.14
N ASP A 927 8.06 8.96 25.68
CA ASP A 927 9.28 9.27 26.44
C ASP A 927 9.22 10.69 27.00
N LEU A 928 9.00 10.84 28.31
CA LEU A 928 8.86 12.11 29.03
C LEU A 928 10.05 12.39 29.98
N ARG A 929 11.20 11.76 29.76
CA ARG A 929 12.42 12.03 30.55
C ARG A 929 12.84 13.50 30.40
N GLY A 930 13.09 14.18 31.51
CA GLY A 930 13.40 15.63 31.51
C GLY A 930 12.22 16.57 31.19
N ALA A 931 11.04 16.04 30.87
CA ALA A 931 9.89 16.86 30.47
C ALA A 931 9.31 17.69 31.64
N ASP A 932 8.80 18.88 31.32
CA ASP A 932 8.12 19.76 32.27
C ASP A 932 6.60 19.59 32.19
N LEU A 933 6.00 18.88 33.15
CA LEU A 933 4.55 18.63 33.23
C LEU A 933 3.84 19.55 34.23
N THR A 934 4.48 20.65 34.63
CA THR A 934 3.98 21.55 35.69
C THR A 934 2.59 22.08 35.34
N GLU A 935 1.61 21.92 36.24
CA GLU A 935 0.22 22.38 36.07
C GLU A 935 -0.50 21.82 34.82
N ALA A 936 0.01 20.73 34.22
CA ALA A 936 -0.65 20.07 33.09
C ALA A 936 -1.81 19.16 33.54
N SER A 937 -2.85 19.07 32.72
CA SER A 937 -4.02 18.24 32.95
C SER A 937 -3.97 16.94 32.15
N PHE A 938 -4.05 15.80 32.83
CA PHE A 938 -4.10 14.45 32.25
C PHE A 938 -5.40 13.72 32.64
N TYR A 939 -6.50 14.45 32.78
CA TYR A 939 -7.80 13.87 33.12
C TYR A 939 -8.19 12.76 32.12
N GLU A 940 -8.39 11.54 32.62
CA GLU A 940 -8.70 10.34 31.79
C GLU A 940 -7.68 10.03 30.68
N ALA A 941 -6.44 10.52 30.78
CA ALA A 941 -5.38 10.21 29.82
C ALA A 941 -4.78 8.81 30.04
N ASP A 942 -4.33 8.17 28.95
CA ASP A 942 -3.60 6.89 28.98
C ASP A 942 -2.09 7.12 28.88
N LEU A 943 -1.38 6.94 30.00
CA LEU A 943 0.07 7.03 30.15
C LEU A 943 0.66 5.65 30.48
N ALA A 944 0.04 4.55 30.03
CA ALA A 944 0.59 3.22 30.22
C ALA A 944 1.99 3.11 29.62
N ARG A 945 2.93 2.55 30.40
CA ARG A 945 4.35 2.33 30.03
C ARG A 945 5.13 3.57 29.56
N VAL A 946 4.71 4.77 29.94
CA VAL A 946 5.48 6.00 29.69
C VAL A 946 6.84 5.96 30.40
N ARG A 947 7.89 6.50 29.77
CA ARG A 947 9.22 6.68 30.38
C ARG A 947 9.30 8.02 31.08
N THR A 948 9.73 8.02 32.33
CA THR A 948 10.03 9.21 33.12
C THR A 948 11.31 8.95 33.91
N ASP A 949 11.96 10.00 34.40
CA ASP A 949 13.10 9.89 35.32
C ASP A 949 13.01 10.96 36.42
N GLY A 950 14.04 11.04 37.27
CA GLY A 950 14.10 11.99 38.38
C GLY A 950 14.12 13.46 37.95
N THR A 951 14.28 13.74 36.65
CA THR A 951 14.33 15.11 36.10
C THR A 951 12.98 15.57 35.55
N THR A 952 12.02 14.66 35.35
CA THR A 952 10.65 14.99 34.93
C THR A 952 9.92 15.79 36.02
N LYS A 953 9.51 17.03 35.71
CA LYS A 953 8.78 17.90 36.64
C LYS A 953 7.29 17.62 36.62
N HIS A 954 6.66 17.60 37.79
CA HIS A 954 5.26 17.17 37.96
C HIS A 954 4.46 18.06 38.94
N GLN A 955 4.99 19.24 39.32
CA GLN A 955 4.31 20.12 40.28
C GLN A 955 2.93 20.54 39.77
N GLY A 956 1.88 20.39 40.59
CA GLY A 956 0.52 20.81 40.21
C GLY A 956 -0.15 19.99 39.09
N MET A 957 0.44 18.87 38.67
CA MET A 957 -0.13 18.00 37.62
C MET A 957 -1.48 17.41 38.05
N PHE A 958 -2.51 17.55 37.21
CA PHE A 958 -3.86 17.03 37.47
C PHE A 958 -4.03 15.61 36.88
N GLN A 959 -4.24 14.61 37.75
CA GLN A 959 -4.07 13.18 37.43
C GLN A 959 -5.33 12.33 37.63
N VAL A 960 -6.51 12.95 37.72
CA VAL A 960 -7.76 12.23 38.02
C VAL A 960 -8.09 11.26 36.89
N ARG A 961 -8.35 9.98 37.24
CA ARG A 961 -8.65 8.87 36.30
C ARG A 961 -7.56 8.61 35.24
N MET A 962 -6.34 9.08 35.48
CA MET A 962 -5.20 8.81 34.62
C MET A 962 -4.78 7.34 34.69
N ARG A 963 -4.59 6.69 33.55
CA ARG A 963 -4.09 5.31 33.49
C ARG A 963 -2.57 5.33 33.40
N LEU A 964 -1.89 4.87 34.46
CA LEU A 964 -0.43 4.70 34.49
C LEU A 964 0.02 3.23 34.39
N ARG A 965 -0.92 2.30 34.43
CA ARG A 965 -0.63 0.86 34.51
C ARG A 965 -0.91 0.16 33.17
N PRO A 966 -0.05 -0.77 32.74
CA PRO A 966 1.20 -1.19 33.40
C PRO A 966 2.29 -0.10 33.37
N ARG A 967 3.16 -0.07 34.40
CA ARG A 967 4.33 0.81 34.44
C ARG A 967 5.45 0.18 33.62
N ARG A 968 6.25 0.99 32.90
CA ARG A 968 7.49 0.50 32.29
C ARG A 968 8.53 0.35 33.40
N ILE A 969 9.26 -0.75 33.40
CA ILE A 969 10.35 -0.96 34.37
C ILE A 969 11.57 -0.29 33.77
N THR A 970 12.06 0.73 34.48
CA THR A 970 13.29 1.46 34.17
C THR A 970 14.51 0.60 34.38
#